data_AF-A0A817QLI9-F1
#
_entry.id   AF-A0A817QLI9-F1
#
_cell.length_a   1.000
_cell.length_b   1.000
_cell.length_c   1.000
_cell.angle_alpha   90.00
_cell.angle_beta   90.00
_cell.angle_gamma   90.00
#
_symmetry.space_group_name_H-M   'P 1'
#
loop_
_entity.id
_entity.type
_entity.pdbx_description
1 polymer ?
#
loop_
_entity_poly.entity_id
_entity_poly.type
_entity_poly.pdbx_seq_one_letter_code
_entity_poly.pdbx_strand_id
1 'polypeptide(L)'
;MCDDLDKAANLISKECQHLIYNFKYNMTHYPLFDEAVIKYCSNDITLSHECESFAGVHGSGRLVICLYDHLPNITDPTCRYFINQVQVVAFNDWRLTEYFVEACKPDIGIFECGRLDDDNQAILHEPGAVISCLSQKHNLLAPQCRKEIFRLAEMQSDDYHLDRALYFACRDEREHLCGYVASGNGRVYRCLYEQTSNYMMSPAELKCLQKKYKSLEDQCKQAVRNYTQMTMSDPTLDFLLMKACEPMIQLFCANVEVGNENYLIRCLIKHKNEQQMDFRCKAGIDHHQITSMKDEAFLSQQFRKKCTQEINEHCFGKKTKAGVIQCLADLMLRDVLKKENKITEDCRDELKFELLQRSESIDFDPSLAKACQKDIHRYCGDRTPGNAQILDCLKDNQNKISPSCYAKLRKREKLDVILPENDYSLMSKCATIIQKYCSNEKKQNILSCLRRNINQDAMPTICRRVLYNRLMVLNSDARFNQGLIDSCQRDINKYCQSEIVDNEKDDNESDEDKDDNGDDDKEKNDGKDNNNNNNGDDEVADRGMGGRIIQCLRSKYTDTSITLESQCVSELVDVIQTSKIDIKLDIKLYESCRKLLKSECIGMDQEDCLKLLYQKDKINDDVCKEQVKRIIREGQADIHVDRALAFACQADVLKYCNDIPIGSGKQLQCLLSMGKSVTSQCQNILLKRQELWKSVSKLNGVADLTEQIRKSNNSFYLFSVILLILCVMFMAGCICRPYVRYSRVRKYK
;
A
#
# COMPACT_ATOMS: atom_id res chain seq x y z
N MET A 1 -42.80 -50.19 -15.31
CA MET A 1 -43.71 -49.32 -16.11
C MET A 1 -44.19 -48.08 -15.36
N CYS A 2 -43.90 -47.89 -14.07
CA CYS A 2 -44.11 -46.61 -13.38
C CYS A 2 -42.82 -45.77 -13.22
N ASP A 3 -41.62 -46.33 -13.41
CA ASP A 3 -40.34 -45.59 -13.32
C ASP A 3 -39.93 -44.84 -14.61
N ASP A 4 -40.68 -44.99 -15.70
CA ASP A 4 -40.36 -44.37 -17.00
C ASP A 4 -41.17 -43.09 -17.26
N LEU A 5 -42.17 -42.77 -16.44
CA LEU A 5 -42.93 -41.52 -16.52
C LEU A 5 -42.26 -40.38 -15.74
N ASP A 6 -41.52 -40.67 -14.67
CA ASP A 6 -40.77 -39.68 -13.88
C ASP A 6 -39.50 -39.15 -14.58
N LYS A 7 -38.98 -39.88 -15.58
CA LYS A 7 -37.84 -39.42 -16.37
C LYS A 7 -38.22 -38.41 -17.47
N ALA A 8 -39.50 -38.30 -17.82
CA ALA A 8 -39.96 -37.40 -18.88
C ALA A 8 -40.16 -35.94 -18.42
N ALA A 9 -40.34 -35.70 -17.11
CA ALA A 9 -40.53 -34.36 -16.56
C ALA A 9 -39.24 -33.52 -16.55
N ASN A 10 -38.06 -34.15 -16.61
CA ASN A 10 -36.74 -33.47 -16.54
C ASN A 10 -36.14 -33.07 -17.91
N LEU A 11 -36.95 -32.90 -18.96
CA LEU A 11 -36.46 -32.83 -20.35
C LEU A 11 -36.71 -31.51 -21.10
N ILE A 12 -37.07 -30.43 -20.41
CA ILE A 12 -37.13 -29.11 -21.06
C ILE A 12 -35.75 -28.45 -20.92
N SER A 13 -35.04 -28.32 -22.05
CA SER A 13 -33.73 -27.66 -22.10
C SER A 13 -33.82 -26.19 -21.65
N LYS A 14 -32.73 -25.60 -21.16
CA LYS A 14 -32.72 -24.20 -20.66
C LYS A 14 -33.18 -23.21 -21.75
N GLU A 15 -32.86 -23.50 -23.01
CA GLU A 15 -33.27 -22.74 -24.18
C GLU A 15 -34.79 -22.85 -24.42
N CYS A 16 -35.34 -24.06 -24.27
CA CYS A 16 -36.78 -24.29 -24.37
C CYS A 16 -37.55 -23.65 -23.20
N GLN A 17 -37.01 -23.70 -21.98
CA GLN A 17 -37.57 -23.00 -20.82
C GLN A 17 -37.63 -21.48 -21.07
N HIS A 18 -36.58 -20.90 -21.67
CA HIS A 18 -36.54 -19.48 -22.02
C HIS A 18 -37.58 -19.11 -23.09
N LEU A 19 -37.77 -19.94 -24.10
CA LEU A 19 -38.80 -19.72 -25.13
C LEU A 19 -40.22 -19.75 -24.54
N ILE A 20 -40.51 -20.72 -23.66
CA ILE A 20 -41.81 -20.82 -23.00
C ILE A 20 -42.03 -19.64 -22.04
N TYR A 21 -40.98 -19.21 -21.33
CA TYR A 21 -41.03 -18.00 -20.50
C TYR A 21 -41.42 -16.76 -21.33
N ASN A 22 -40.75 -16.55 -22.48
CA ASN A 22 -41.06 -15.43 -23.37
C ASN A 22 -42.49 -15.52 -23.93
N PHE A 23 -42.96 -16.73 -24.22
CA PHE A 23 -44.34 -16.96 -24.66
C PHE A 23 -45.35 -16.59 -23.57
N LYS A 24 -45.17 -17.09 -22.33
CA LYS A 24 -46.02 -16.74 -21.17
C LYS A 24 -46.04 -15.22 -20.94
N TYR A 25 -44.88 -14.57 -21.04
CA TYR A 25 -44.75 -13.12 -20.86
C TYR A 25 -45.53 -12.34 -21.92
N ASN A 26 -45.30 -12.64 -23.19
CA ASN A 26 -45.99 -11.98 -24.29
C ASN A 26 -47.51 -12.22 -24.25
N MET A 27 -47.98 -13.37 -23.74
CA MET A 27 -49.42 -13.61 -23.55
C MET A 27 -50.03 -12.72 -22.46
N THR A 28 -49.37 -12.57 -21.31
CA THR A 28 -49.88 -11.72 -20.20
C THR A 28 -49.96 -10.23 -20.55
N HIS A 29 -49.16 -9.79 -21.52
CA HIS A 29 -49.13 -8.41 -22.03
C HIS A 29 -49.93 -8.24 -23.33
N TYR A 30 -50.68 -9.27 -23.74
CA TYR A 30 -51.47 -9.21 -24.97
C TYR A 30 -52.82 -8.50 -24.69
N PRO A 31 -53.22 -7.48 -25.49
CA PRO A 31 -54.42 -6.68 -25.20
C PRO A 31 -55.73 -7.48 -25.07
N LEU A 32 -55.84 -8.57 -25.85
CA LEU A 32 -56.98 -9.50 -25.80
C LEU A 32 -57.11 -10.23 -24.46
N PHE A 33 -56.02 -10.31 -23.69
CA PHE A 33 -56.02 -10.90 -22.36
C PHE A 33 -56.67 -9.95 -21.34
N ASP A 34 -56.32 -8.67 -21.38
CA ASP A 34 -56.94 -7.64 -20.54
C ASP A 34 -58.43 -7.47 -20.87
N GLU A 35 -58.81 -7.55 -22.15
CA GLU A 35 -60.22 -7.55 -22.57
C GLU A 35 -61.00 -8.74 -22.00
N ALA A 36 -60.38 -9.93 -21.94
CA ALA A 36 -60.99 -11.11 -21.33
C ALA A 36 -61.16 -10.92 -19.81
N VAL A 37 -60.15 -10.39 -19.12
CA VAL A 37 -60.21 -10.10 -17.68
C VAL A 37 -61.31 -9.08 -17.38
N ILE A 38 -61.37 -7.98 -18.13
CA ILE A 38 -62.41 -6.97 -17.99
C ILE A 38 -63.79 -7.58 -18.22
N LYS A 39 -63.94 -8.49 -19.19
CA LYS A 39 -65.22 -9.15 -19.50
C LYS A 39 -65.70 -10.09 -18.40
N TYR A 40 -64.81 -10.85 -17.77
CA TYR A 40 -65.18 -11.85 -16.76
C TYR A 40 -65.16 -11.33 -15.32
N CYS A 41 -64.47 -10.21 -15.05
CA CYS A 41 -64.26 -9.66 -13.71
C CYS A 41 -64.79 -8.23 -13.52
N SER A 42 -65.65 -7.73 -14.41
CA SER A 42 -66.08 -6.30 -14.42
C SER A 42 -66.65 -5.84 -13.07
N ASN A 43 -67.44 -6.70 -12.41
CA ASN A 43 -68.09 -6.39 -11.14
C ASN A 43 -67.08 -6.29 -9.98
N ASP A 44 -66.13 -7.21 -9.88
CA ASP A 44 -65.10 -7.18 -8.82
C ASP A 44 -64.04 -6.10 -9.06
N ILE A 45 -63.75 -5.76 -10.34
CA ILE A 45 -62.86 -4.63 -10.69
C ILE A 45 -63.44 -3.31 -10.19
N THR A 46 -64.75 -3.07 -10.38
CA THR A 46 -65.42 -1.84 -9.92
C THR A 46 -65.59 -1.75 -8.40
N LEU A 47 -65.51 -2.88 -7.70
CA LEU A 47 -65.55 -2.94 -6.23
C LEU A 47 -64.19 -2.65 -5.58
N SER A 48 -63.09 -2.75 -6.31
CA SER A 48 -61.74 -2.43 -5.84
C SER A 48 -61.21 -1.16 -6.50
N HIS A 49 -61.20 -0.05 -5.77
CA HIS A 49 -60.68 1.24 -6.23
C HIS A 49 -59.19 1.17 -6.66
N GLU A 50 -58.42 0.21 -6.12
CA GLU A 50 -57.04 -0.04 -6.56
C GLU A 50 -56.99 -0.72 -7.94
N CYS A 51 -57.79 -1.77 -8.17
CA CYS A 51 -57.76 -2.51 -9.43
C CYS A 51 -58.47 -1.76 -10.58
N GLU A 52 -59.46 -0.92 -10.27
CA GLU A 52 -60.13 -0.06 -11.26
C GLU A 52 -59.15 0.88 -11.96
N SER A 53 -58.13 1.37 -11.24
CA SER A 53 -57.10 2.27 -11.80
C SER A 53 -56.29 1.64 -12.94
N PHE A 54 -56.26 0.31 -13.02
CA PHE A 54 -55.53 -0.44 -14.05
C PHE A 54 -56.41 -0.90 -15.22
N ALA A 55 -57.74 -0.76 -15.12
CA ALA A 55 -58.67 -1.20 -16.15
C ALA A 55 -58.55 -0.42 -17.48
N GLY A 56 -57.97 0.79 -17.45
CA GLY A 56 -57.71 1.62 -18.63
C GLY A 56 -56.32 1.44 -19.26
N VAL A 57 -55.45 0.58 -18.71
CA VAL A 57 -54.06 0.41 -19.17
C VAL A 57 -53.90 -0.95 -19.85
N HIS A 58 -54.18 -0.99 -21.16
CA HIS A 58 -54.07 -2.21 -21.97
C HIS A 58 -52.61 -2.62 -22.20
N GLY A 59 -52.35 -3.92 -22.17
CA GLY A 59 -51.06 -4.57 -22.41
C GLY A 59 -50.10 -4.55 -21.23
N SER A 60 -50.54 -4.12 -20.04
CA SER A 60 -49.70 -3.98 -18.84
C SER A 60 -49.69 -5.22 -17.94
N GLY A 61 -50.70 -6.09 -18.03
CA GLY A 61 -50.85 -7.24 -17.13
C GLY A 61 -51.14 -6.88 -15.65
N ARG A 62 -51.14 -5.59 -15.28
CA ARG A 62 -51.37 -5.08 -13.91
C ARG A 62 -52.74 -5.47 -13.37
N LEU A 63 -53.76 -5.45 -14.23
CA LEU A 63 -55.12 -5.77 -13.84
C LEU A 63 -55.26 -7.21 -13.33
N VAL A 64 -54.54 -8.14 -13.96
CA VAL A 64 -54.49 -9.56 -13.58
C VAL A 64 -53.78 -9.74 -12.23
N ILE A 65 -52.65 -9.07 -12.05
CA ILE A 65 -51.85 -9.12 -10.81
C ILE A 65 -52.67 -8.55 -9.63
N CYS A 66 -53.33 -7.40 -9.82
CA CYS A 66 -54.15 -6.78 -8.78
C CYS A 66 -55.32 -7.67 -8.33
N LEU A 67 -56.02 -8.30 -9.28
CA LEU A 67 -57.12 -9.23 -9.00
C LEU A 67 -56.61 -10.52 -8.32
N TYR A 68 -55.40 -10.96 -8.64
CA TYR A 68 -54.75 -12.06 -7.96
C TYR A 68 -54.42 -11.76 -6.49
N ASP A 69 -53.86 -10.59 -6.19
CA ASP A 69 -53.56 -10.19 -4.80
C ASP A 69 -54.84 -10.09 -3.95
N HIS A 70 -55.97 -9.80 -4.60
CA HIS A 70 -57.29 -9.69 -3.99
C HIS A 70 -58.17 -10.93 -4.21
N LEU A 71 -57.60 -12.07 -4.64
CA LEU A 71 -58.34 -13.33 -4.90
C LEU A 71 -59.27 -13.78 -3.74
N PRO A 72 -58.92 -13.59 -2.45
CA PRO A 72 -59.82 -13.90 -1.33
C PRO A 72 -61.05 -13.00 -1.26
N ASN A 73 -60.97 -11.80 -1.83
CA ASN A 73 -61.99 -10.75 -1.77
C ASN A 73 -62.86 -10.71 -3.04
N ILE A 74 -62.56 -11.52 -4.07
CA ILE A 74 -63.37 -11.64 -5.28
C ILE A 74 -64.67 -12.38 -4.96
N THR A 75 -65.80 -11.72 -5.24
CA THR A 75 -67.13 -12.22 -4.93
C THR A 75 -67.77 -12.98 -6.09
N ASP A 76 -67.43 -12.67 -7.35
CA ASP A 76 -67.97 -13.40 -8.51
C ASP A 76 -67.25 -14.75 -8.71
N PRO A 77 -67.97 -15.88 -8.63
CA PRO A 77 -67.39 -17.20 -8.85
C PRO A 77 -66.85 -17.39 -10.28
N THR A 78 -67.39 -16.67 -11.27
CA THR A 78 -66.94 -16.70 -12.66
C THR A 78 -65.59 -16.02 -12.82
N CYS A 79 -65.46 -14.83 -12.23
CA CYS A 79 -64.20 -14.11 -12.17
C CYS A 79 -63.15 -14.92 -11.40
N ARG A 80 -63.52 -15.45 -10.23
CA ARG A 80 -62.64 -16.26 -9.40
C ARG A 80 -62.16 -17.51 -10.13
N TYR A 81 -63.04 -18.21 -10.86
CA TYR A 81 -62.65 -19.37 -11.67
C TYR A 81 -61.70 -18.95 -12.81
N PHE A 82 -62.02 -17.87 -13.52
CA PHE A 82 -61.19 -17.34 -14.59
C PHE A 82 -59.79 -16.95 -14.10
N ILE A 83 -59.68 -16.21 -12.99
CA ILE A 83 -58.39 -15.83 -12.40
C ILE A 83 -57.62 -17.06 -11.91
N ASN A 84 -58.27 -18.07 -11.31
CA ASN A 84 -57.60 -19.33 -10.95
C ASN A 84 -57.07 -20.11 -12.19
N GLN A 85 -57.76 -20.05 -13.33
CA GLN A 85 -57.26 -20.66 -14.58
C GLN A 85 -56.11 -19.84 -15.17
N VAL A 86 -56.21 -18.52 -15.11
CA VAL A 86 -55.15 -17.60 -15.54
C VAL A 86 -53.90 -17.78 -14.68
N GLN A 87 -54.03 -18.04 -13.38
CA GLN A 87 -52.91 -18.29 -12.46
C GLN A 87 -52.05 -19.51 -12.87
N VAL A 88 -52.64 -20.54 -13.48
CA VAL A 88 -51.88 -21.70 -13.99
C VAL A 88 -51.04 -21.35 -15.23
N VAL A 89 -51.37 -20.23 -15.89
CA VAL A 89 -50.80 -19.81 -17.17
C VAL A 89 -49.87 -18.59 -17.02
N ALA A 90 -50.22 -17.65 -16.14
CA ALA A 90 -49.49 -16.43 -15.81
C ALA A 90 -48.60 -16.68 -14.57
N PHE A 91 -47.35 -16.19 -14.61
CA PHE A 91 -46.25 -16.47 -13.68
C PHE A 91 -46.62 -16.57 -12.18
N ASN A 92 -46.01 -17.53 -11.46
CA ASN A 92 -46.18 -17.72 -10.02
C ASN A 92 -45.25 -16.85 -9.15
N ASP A 93 -44.20 -16.24 -9.71
CA ASP A 93 -43.29 -15.38 -8.92
C ASP A 93 -43.81 -13.94 -8.87
N TRP A 94 -44.70 -13.69 -7.91
CA TRP A 94 -45.30 -12.39 -7.55
C TRP A 94 -44.29 -11.25 -7.27
N ARG A 95 -42.98 -11.55 -7.20
CA ARG A 95 -41.89 -10.56 -7.01
C ARG A 95 -41.43 -9.90 -8.30
N LEU A 96 -41.88 -10.38 -9.46
CA LEU A 96 -41.70 -9.76 -10.76
C LEU A 96 -42.71 -8.62 -10.95
N THR A 97 -42.58 -7.56 -10.15
CA THR A 97 -43.33 -6.31 -10.40
C THR A 97 -43.07 -5.85 -11.83
N GLU A 98 -44.06 -5.22 -12.49
CA GLU A 98 -43.89 -4.71 -13.86
C GLU A 98 -42.60 -3.90 -14.02
N TYR A 99 -42.28 -3.07 -13.02
CA TYR A 99 -41.05 -2.30 -12.98
C TYR A 99 -39.77 -3.15 -13.09
N PHE A 100 -39.70 -4.30 -12.40
CA PHE A 100 -38.56 -5.21 -12.49
C PHE A 100 -38.48 -5.84 -13.88
N VAL A 101 -39.61 -6.34 -14.40
CA VAL A 101 -39.62 -7.04 -15.69
C VAL A 101 -39.33 -6.07 -16.84
N GLU A 102 -39.86 -4.86 -16.82
CA GLU A 102 -39.53 -3.82 -17.78
C GLU A 102 -38.05 -3.45 -17.76
N ALA A 103 -37.46 -3.28 -16.57
CA ALA A 103 -36.06 -2.94 -16.42
C ALA A 103 -35.10 -4.08 -16.83
N CYS A 104 -35.48 -5.34 -16.57
CA CYS A 104 -34.63 -6.52 -16.79
C CYS A 104 -34.91 -7.32 -18.06
N LYS A 105 -36.01 -7.06 -18.78
CA LYS A 105 -36.38 -7.78 -20.01
C LYS A 105 -35.25 -7.88 -21.06
N PRO A 106 -34.49 -6.80 -21.36
CA PRO A 106 -33.39 -6.89 -22.32
C PRO A 106 -32.32 -7.89 -21.87
N ASP A 107 -31.95 -7.83 -20.59
CA ASP A 107 -30.92 -8.70 -20.01
C ASP A 107 -31.40 -10.16 -19.89
N ILE A 108 -32.68 -10.40 -19.58
CA ILE A 108 -33.29 -11.74 -19.56
C ILE A 108 -33.17 -12.40 -20.94
N GLY A 109 -33.39 -11.64 -22.02
CA GLY A 109 -33.23 -12.11 -23.39
C GLY A 109 -31.76 -12.36 -23.77
N ILE A 110 -30.86 -11.41 -23.47
CA ILE A 110 -29.43 -11.52 -23.80
C ILE A 110 -28.78 -12.72 -23.11
N PHE A 111 -29.12 -12.94 -21.84
CA PHE A 111 -28.51 -13.99 -21.02
C PHE A 111 -29.31 -15.28 -20.97
N GLU A 112 -30.42 -15.35 -21.73
CA GLU A 112 -31.36 -16.47 -21.79
C GLU A 112 -31.76 -16.96 -20.38
N CYS A 113 -32.06 -16.02 -19.48
CA CYS A 113 -32.34 -16.29 -18.07
C CYS A 113 -33.82 -16.61 -17.79
N GLY A 114 -34.68 -16.69 -18.81
CA GLY A 114 -36.09 -17.07 -18.62
C GLY A 114 -36.24 -18.53 -18.19
N ARG A 115 -36.88 -18.77 -17.06
CA ARG A 115 -37.07 -20.10 -16.45
C ARG A 115 -38.54 -20.30 -16.10
N LEU A 116 -38.99 -21.55 -16.08
CA LEU A 116 -40.33 -21.91 -15.66
C LEU A 116 -40.26 -22.39 -14.21
N ASP A 117 -41.18 -21.92 -13.36
CA ASP A 117 -41.39 -22.52 -12.04
C ASP A 117 -42.11 -23.88 -12.25
N ASP A 118 -41.59 -24.95 -11.64
CA ASP A 118 -42.16 -26.29 -11.76
C ASP A 118 -43.24 -26.51 -10.70
N ASP A 119 -44.51 -26.50 -11.10
CA ASP A 119 -45.66 -26.54 -10.17
C ASP A 119 -46.02 -27.95 -9.68
N ASN A 120 -45.34 -29.02 -10.15
CA ASN A 120 -45.88 -30.38 -10.04
C ASN A 120 -45.14 -31.36 -9.12
N GLN A 121 -44.09 -30.99 -8.39
CA GLN A 121 -43.48 -31.91 -7.41
C GLN A 121 -43.09 -31.23 -6.10
N ALA A 122 -43.51 -31.84 -4.99
CA ALA A 122 -43.09 -31.52 -3.63
C ALA A 122 -41.59 -31.79 -3.34
N ILE A 123 -40.74 -31.86 -4.36
CA ILE A 123 -39.32 -32.20 -4.26
C ILE A 123 -38.54 -31.41 -5.33
N LEU A 124 -37.71 -30.45 -4.87
CA LEU A 124 -36.55 -29.82 -5.55
C LEU A 124 -36.77 -28.76 -6.69
N HIS A 125 -36.27 -27.53 -6.43
CA HIS A 125 -35.82 -26.44 -7.35
C HIS A 125 -36.91 -25.65 -8.13
N GLU A 126 -36.99 -24.31 -8.24
CA GLU A 126 -36.30 -23.08 -7.76
C GLU A 126 -37.28 -21.88 -7.98
N PRO A 127 -38.11 -21.44 -7.01
CA PRO A 127 -38.92 -20.24 -7.21
C PRO A 127 -38.03 -18.99 -7.11
N GLY A 128 -37.85 -18.29 -8.22
CA GLY A 128 -36.87 -17.21 -8.39
C GLY A 128 -35.68 -17.55 -9.29
N ALA A 129 -35.76 -18.61 -10.10
CA ALA A 129 -34.69 -19.03 -11.00
C ALA A 129 -34.23 -17.95 -12.00
N VAL A 130 -35.15 -17.08 -12.45
CA VAL A 130 -34.82 -15.91 -13.29
C VAL A 130 -33.93 -14.93 -12.54
N ILE A 131 -34.31 -14.59 -11.30
CA ILE A 131 -33.55 -13.69 -10.43
C ILE A 131 -32.19 -14.31 -10.09
N SER A 132 -32.13 -15.59 -9.74
CA SER A 132 -30.87 -16.33 -9.47
C SER A 132 -29.91 -16.30 -10.67
N CYS A 133 -30.43 -16.50 -11.89
CA CYS A 133 -29.63 -16.43 -13.12
C CYS A 133 -29.08 -15.02 -13.39
N LEU A 134 -29.92 -13.98 -13.25
CA LEU A 134 -29.50 -12.59 -13.42
C LEU A 134 -28.53 -12.15 -12.33
N SER A 135 -28.78 -12.55 -11.09
CA SER A 135 -27.96 -12.32 -9.90
C SER A 135 -26.54 -12.85 -10.07
N GLN A 136 -26.34 -14.04 -10.64
CA GLN A 136 -25.01 -14.58 -10.96
C GLN A 136 -24.28 -13.79 -12.05
N LYS A 137 -25.04 -13.08 -12.89
CA LYS A 137 -24.53 -12.27 -14.01
C LYS A 137 -24.59 -10.77 -13.70
N HIS A 138 -24.77 -10.37 -12.44
CA HIS A 138 -25.01 -8.99 -11.99
C HIS A 138 -23.99 -7.97 -12.53
N ASN A 139 -22.75 -8.41 -12.73
CA ASN A 139 -21.67 -7.59 -13.28
C ASN A 139 -21.82 -7.23 -14.76
N LEU A 140 -22.57 -8.03 -15.52
CA LEU A 140 -22.77 -7.88 -16.96
C LEU A 140 -24.14 -7.28 -17.33
N LEU A 141 -25.03 -7.09 -16.34
CA LEU A 141 -26.36 -6.52 -16.52
C LEU A 141 -26.32 -5.03 -16.85
N ALA A 142 -27.35 -4.55 -17.56
CA ALA A 142 -27.58 -3.14 -17.77
C ALA A 142 -27.78 -2.39 -16.44
N PRO A 143 -27.42 -1.09 -16.34
CA PRO A 143 -27.52 -0.34 -15.09
C PRO A 143 -28.92 -0.35 -14.44
N GLN A 144 -29.97 -0.32 -15.26
CA GLN A 144 -31.37 -0.33 -14.80
C GLN A 144 -31.76 -1.68 -14.18
N CYS A 145 -31.52 -2.79 -14.88
CA CYS A 145 -31.78 -4.13 -14.35
C CYS A 145 -30.93 -4.44 -13.11
N ARG A 146 -29.64 -4.07 -13.15
CA ARG A 146 -28.74 -4.28 -12.00
C ARG A 146 -29.24 -3.59 -10.74
N LYS A 147 -29.75 -2.36 -10.87
CA LYS A 147 -30.33 -1.60 -9.75
C LYS A 147 -31.51 -2.34 -9.13
N GLU A 148 -32.43 -2.86 -9.95
CA GLU A 148 -33.60 -3.59 -9.44
C GLU A 148 -33.21 -4.94 -8.81
N ILE A 149 -32.20 -5.64 -9.35
CA ILE A 149 -31.62 -6.85 -8.72
C ILE A 149 -31.02 -6.53 -7.34
N PHE A 150 -30.23 -5.46 -7.22
CA PHE A 150 -29.66 -5.06 -5.92
C PHE A 150 -30.72 -4.58 -4.95
N ARG A 151 -31.73 -3.84 -5.42
CA ARG A 151 -32.87 -3.43 -4.58
C ARG A 151 -33.63 -4.63 -4.01
N LEU A 152 -33.84 -5.68 -4.81
CA LEU A 152 -34.44 -6.93 -4.33
C LEU A 152 -33.55 -7.62 -3.30
N ALA A 153 -32.23 -7.68 -3.54
CA ALA A 153 -31.27 -8.26 -2.61
C ALA A 153 -31.20 -7.46 -1.30
N GLU A 154 -31.28 -6.13 -1.34
CA GLU A 154 -31.31 -5.25 -0.18
C GLU A 154 -32.49 -5.58 0.72
N MET A 155 -33.69 -5.70 0.14
CA MET A 155 -34.90 -6.11 0.89
C MET A 155 -34.77 -7.52 1.51
N GLN A 156 -34.00 -8.41 0.89
CA GLN A 156 -33.79 -9.79 1.35
C GLN A 156 -32.65 -9.92 2.36
N SER A 157 -31.80 -8.91 2.50
CA SER A 157 -30.56 -8.97 3.28
C SER A 157 -30.77 -9.07 4.81
N ASP A 158 -31.93 -8.69 5.32
CA ASP A 158 -32.22 -8.73 6.77
C ASP A 158 -32.33 -10.16 7.28
N ASP A 159 -32.98 -11.07 6.55
CA ASP A 159 -33.18 -12.44 7.01
C ASP A 159 -32.95 -13.43 5.86
N TYR A 160 -32.15 -14.47 6.10
CA TYR A 160 -31.87 -15.51 5.11
C TYR A 160 -33.15 -16.23 4.63
N HIS A 161 -34.24 -16.19 5.40
CA HIS A 161 -35.55 -16.67 4.97
C HIS A 161 -36.16 -15.87 3.82
N LEU A 162 -35.78 -14.59 3.69
CA LEU A 162 -36.23 -13.69 2.62
C LEU A 162 -35.48 -13.96 1.32
N ASP A 163 -34.21 -14.37 1.41
CA ASP A 163 -33.46 -14.92 0.27
C ASP A 163 -33.83 -16.39 0.06
N ARG A 164 -34.84 -16.61 -0.77
CA ARG A 164 -35.37 -17.93 -1.07
C ARG A 164 -34.31 -18.89 -1.65
N ALA A 165 -33.39 -18.38 -2.46
CA ALA A 165 -32.33 -19.21 -3.07
C ALA A 165 -31.33 -19.68 -2.01
N LEU A 166 -30.88 -18.77 -1.15
CA LEU A 166 -30.01 -19.09 -0.03
C LEU A 166 -30.71 -19.99 1.00
N TYR A 167 -31.98 -19.73 1.32
CA TYR A 167 -32.78 -20.53 2.24
C TYR A 167 -32.84 -22.00 1.82
N PHE A 168 -33.24 -22.28 0.57
CA PHE A 168 -33.35 -23.66 0.11
C PHE A 168 -32.00 -24.35 -0.02
N ALA A 169 -30.95 -23.61 -0.40
CA ALA A 169 -29.60 -24.16 -0.50
C ALA A 169 -28.97 -24.49 0.85
N CYS A 170 -29.32 -23.77 1.92
CA CYS A 170 -28.61 -23.84 3.21
C CYS A 170 -29.50 -24.19 4.42
N ARG A 171 -30.77 -24.60 4.23
CA ARG A 171 -31.71 -24.87 5.34
C ARG A 171 -31.19 -25.94 6.30
N ASP A 172 -30.61 -27.01 5.77
CA ASP A 172 -30.23 -28.19 6.55
C ASP A 172 -28.93 -27.88 7.32
N GLU A 173 -27.99 -27.17 6.70
CA GLU A 173 -26.80 -26.64 7.36
C GLU A 173 -27.13 -25.57 8.39
N ARG A 174 -28.14 -24.73 8.15
CA ARG A 174 -28.60 -23.77 9.15
C ARG A 174 -29.02 -24.50 10.41
N GLU A 175 -29.82 -25.56 10.33
CA GLU A 175 -30.26 -26.31 11.53
C GLU A 175 -29.08 -26.97 12.25
N HIS A 176 -28.16 -27.56 11.49
CA HIS A 176 -27.06 -28.35 12.05
C HIS A 176 -25.88 -27.52 12.56
N LEU A 177 -25.59 -26.37 11.93
CA LEU A 177 -24.39 -25.56 12.18
C LEU A 177 -24.73 -24.21 12.82
N CYS A 178 -25.88 -23.63 12.50
CA CYS A 178 -26.26 -22.26 12.91
C CYS A 178 -27.62 -22.23 13.65
N GLY A 179 -28.12 -23.35 14.16
CA GLY A 179 -29.45 -23.43 14.79
C GLY A 179 -29.58 -22.60 16.07
N TYR A 180 -28.45 -22.27 16.71
CA TYR A 180 -28.39 -21.38 17.87
C TYR A 180 -28.50 -19.89 17.51
N VAL A 181 -28.39 -19.53 16.23
CA VAL A 181 -28.40 -18.15 15.75
C VAL A 181 -29.84 -17.71 15.47
N ALA A 182 -30.26 -16.63 16.11
CA ALA A 182 -31.56 -16.02 15.86
C ALA A 182 -31.61 -15.40 14.44
N SER A 183 -32.69 -15.67 13.73
CA SER A 183 -32.98 -15.13 12.39
C SER A 183 -33.16 -13.60 12.40
N GLY A 184 -33.01 -12.98 11.24
CA GLY A 184 -32.96 -11.52 11.08
C GLY A 184 -31.59 -10.88 11.37
N ASN A 185 -31.44 -9.63 10.97
CA ASN A 185 -30.21 -8.82 10.99
C ASN A 185 -28.99 -9.45 10.30
N GLY A 186 -29.18 -10.28 9.27
CA GLY A 186 -28.11 -10.94 8.52
C GLY A 186 -27.30 -11.97 9.30
N ARG A 187 -27.69 -12.30 10.55
CA ARG A 187 -26.87 -13.13 11.46
C ARG A 187 -26.68 -14.57 10.98
N VAL A 188 -27.73 -15.16 10.42
CA VAL A 188 -27.69 -16.54 9.94
C VAL A 188 -26.77 -16.65 8.73
N TYR A 189 -26.86 -15.69 7.78
CA TYR A 189 -25.94 -15.61 6.66
C TYR A 189 -24.49 -15.49 7.13
N ARG A 190 -24.21 -14.59 8.09
CA ARG A 190 -22.86 -14.44 8.66
C ARG A 190 -22.32 -15.74 9.25
N CYS A 191 -23.14 -16.46 10.01
CA CYS A 191 -22.75 -17.77 10.55
C CYS A 191 -22.41 -18.75 9.42
N LEU A 192 -23.28 -18.90 8.42
CA LEU A 192 -23.04 -19.78 7.27
C LEU A 192 -21.76 -19.40 6.51
N TYR A 193 -21.50 -18.10 6.33
CA TYR A 193 -20.26 -17.59 5.75
C TYR A 193 -19.02 -17.96 6.58
N GLU A 194 -19.05 -17.75 7.90
CA GLU A 194 -17.97 -18.14 8.80
C GLU A 194 -17.69 -19.66 8.75
N GLN A 195 -18.69 -20.48 8.45
CA GLN A 195 -18.50 -21.92 8.24
C GLN A 195 -17.91 -22.28 6.86
N THR A 196 -18.09 -21.44 5.83
CA THR A 196 -17.42 -21.62 4.53
C THR A 196 -15.94 -21.23 4.59
N SER A 197 -15.59 -20.29 5.47
CA SER A 197 -14.27 -19.69 5.56
C SER A 197 -13.54 -20.22 6.80
N ASN A 198 -12.68 -21.20 6.61
CA ASN A 198 -12.02 -22.00 7.65
C ASN A 198 -11.02 -21.21 8.57
N TYR A 199 -11.20 -19.90 8.80
CA TYR A 199 -10.08 -19.02 9.15
C TYR A 199 -10.34 -17.88 10.15
N MET A 200 -11.24 -18.05 11.13
CA MET A 200 -11.34 -17.14 12.29
C MET A 200 -11.24 -17.87 13.65
N MET A 201 -10.31 -18.81 13.78
CA MET A 201 -9.93 -19.35 15.09
C MET A 201 -8.42 -19.38 15.27
N SER A 202 -7.97 -19.17 16.50
CA SER A 202 -6.58 -19.41 16.87
C SER A 202 -6.20 -20.87 16.52
N PRO A 203 -4.91 -21.17 16.21
CA PRO A 203 -4.47 -22.54 15.94
C PRO A 203 -4.81 -23.53 17.08
N ALA A 204 -5.01 -23.01 18.31
CA ALA A 204 -5.39 -23.78 19.48
C ALA A 204 -6.88 -24.19 19.49
N GLU A 205 -7.76 -23.35 18.92
CA GLU A 205 -9.20 -23.57 18.87
C GLU A 205 -9.63 -24.40 17.65
N LEU A 206 -8.94 -24.22 16.50
CA LEU A 206 -9.16 -24.99 15.28
C LEU A 206 -8.87 -26.49 15.48
N LYS A 207 -7.84 -26.82 16.29
CA LYS A 207 -7.45 -28.21 16.60
C LYS A 207 -8.48 -28.97 17.45
N CYS A 208 -9.35 -28.25 18.18
CA CYS A 208 -10.38 -28.83 19.03
C CYS A 208 -11.70 -29.07 18.27
N LEU A 209 -12.07 -28.16 17.36
CA LEU A 209 -13.33 -28.26 16.60
C LEU A 209 -13.23 -29.08 15.29
N GLN A 210 -12.04 -29.23 14.71
CA GLN A 210 -11.83 -30.07 13.51
C GLN A 210 -12.24 -31.53 13.69
N LYS A 211 -12.36 -32.02 14.94
CA LYS A 211 -12.69 -33.42 15.22
C LYS A 211 -14.18 -33.76 15.12
N LYS A 212 -15.08 -32.81 14.79
CA LYS A 212 -16.53 -33.08 14.77
C LYS A 212 -17.37 -32.32 13.73
N TYR A 213 -16.80 -31.83 12.63
CA TYR A 213 -17.54 -30.95 11.70
C TYR A 213 -17.92 -31.60 10.36
N LYS A 214 -19.20 -31.48 9.99
CA LYS A 214 -19.68 -31.68 8.61
C LYS A 214 -19.40 -30.39 7.85
N SER A 215 -18.55 -30.43 6.82
CA SER A 215 -18.40 -29.31 5.89
C SER A 215 -19.74 -28.99 5.22
N LEU A 216 -20.00 -27.72 4.90
CA LEU A 216 -21.20 -27.31 4.14
C LEU A 216 -21.34 -28.15 2.86
N GLU A 217 -22.56 -28.41 2.41
CA GLU A 217 -22.79 -28.99 1.10
C GLU A 217 -22.39 -28.00 -0.01
N ASP A 218 -22.01 -28.50 -1.18
CA ASP A 218 -21.48 -27.66 -2.26
C ASP A 218 -22.52 -26.67 -2.80
N GLN A 219 -23.81 -27.01 -2.74
CA GLN A 219 -24.90 -26.11 -3.08
C GLN A 219 -24.99 -24.91 -2.11
N CYS A 220 -24.96 -25.17 -0.80
CA CYS A 220 -24.94 -24.10 0.21
C CYS A 220 -23.67 -23.23 0.09
N LYS A 221 -22.50 -23.85 -0.08
CA LYS A 221 -21.24 -23.11 -0.29
C LYS A 221 -21.33 -22.17 -1.49
N GLN A 222 -21.89 -22.63 -2.61
CA GLN A 222 -22.03 -21.83 -3.82
C GLN A 222 -23.04 -20.69 -3.63
N ALA A 223 -24.18 -20.95 -2.99
CA ALA A 223 -25.18 -19.91 -2.68
C ALA A 223 -24.60 -18.82 -1.77
N VAL A 224 -23.90 -19.21 -0.70
CA VAL A 224 -23.20 -18.28 0.21
C VAL A 224 -22.18 -17.44 -0.56
N ARG A 225 -21.36 -18.08 -1.42
CA ARG A 225 -20.37 -17.37 -2.27
C ARG A 225 -21.01 -16.38 -3.23
N ASN A 226 -22.10 -16.74 -3.89
CA ASN A 226 -22.82 -15.85 -4.81
C ASN A 226 -23.35 -14.61 -4.06
N TYR A 227 -23.98 -14.82 -2.90
CA TYR A 227 -24.44 -13.72 -2.05
C TYR A 227 -23.26 -12.86 -1.54
N THR A 228 -22.14 -13.47 -1.14
CA THR A 228 -20.92 -12.73 -0.76
C THR A 228 -20.44 -11.84 -1.90
N GLN A 229 -20.42 -12.34 -3.14
CA GLN A 229 -20.00 -11.58 -4.32
C GLN A 229 -20.89 -10.36 -4.59
N MET A 230 -22.20 -10.50 -4.41
CA MET A 230 -23.13 -9.37 -4.54
C MET A 230 -22.90 -8.34 -3.43
N THR A 231 -22.83 -8.79 -2.17
CA THR A 231 -22.60 -7.91 -1.00
C THR A 231 -21.27 -7.17 -1.05
N MET A 232 -20.25 -7.73 -1.69
CA MET A 232 -18.99 -7.03 -1.94
C MET A 232 -19.05 -6.07 -3.11
N SER A 233 -19.90 -6.34 -4.10
CA SER A 233 -20.11 -5.43 -5.25
C SER A 233 -20.87 -4.19 -4.82
N ASP A 234 -21.79 -4.37 -3.87
CA ASP A 234 -22.58 -3.34 -3.24
C ASP A 234 -22.64 -3.56 -1.71
N PRO A 235 -21.80 -2.83 -0.94
CA PRO A 235 -21.76 -2.94 0.51
C PRO A 235 -23.07 -2.60 1.22
N THR A 236 -24.04 -1.97 0.54
CA THR A 236 -25.35 -1.69 1.12
C THR A 236 -26.17 -2.95 1.38
N LEU A 237 -25.86 -4.05 0.68
CA LEU A 237 -26.48 -5.35 0.90
C LEU A 237 -26.00 -6.03 2.19
N ASP A 238 -24.96 -5.49 2.85
CA ASP A 238 -24.57 -5.93 4.19
C ASP A 238 -25.44 -5.19 5.22
N PHE A 239 -26.59 -5.79 5.53
CA PHE A 239 -27.54 -5.24 6.50
C PHE A 239 -26.89 -4.90 7.84
N LEU A 240 -26.00 -5.76 8.35
CA LEU A 240 -25.38 -5.58 9.66
C LEU A 240 -24.43 -4.38 9.64
N LEU A 241 -23.65 -4.24 8.57
CA LEU A 241 -22.78 -3.09 8.34
C LEU A 241 -23.59 -1.79 8.23
N MET A 242 -24.62 -1.77 7.38
CA MET A 242 -25.41 -0.56 7.14
C MET A 242 -26.16 -0.11 8.39
N LYS A 243 -26.77 -1.03 9.12
CA LYS A 243 -27.43 -0.74 10.40
C LYS A 243 -26.46 -0.25 11.47
N ALA A 244 -25.25 -0.83 11.54
CA ALA A 244 -24.23 -0.37 12.46
C ALA A 244 -23.71 1.03 12.08
N CYS A 245 -23.60 1.32 10.78
CA CYS A 245 -23.04 2.56 10.26
C CYS A 245 -24.06 3.67 10.01
N GLU A 246 -25.36 3.43 10.08
CA GLU A 246 -26.42 4.42 9.90
C GLU A 246 -26.17 5.78 10.59
N PRO A 247 -25.83 5.84 11.91
CA PRO A 247 -25.55 7.13 12.56
C PRO A 247 -24.28 7.81 12.00
N MET A 248 -23.30 7.03 11.57
CA MET A 248 -22.03 7.53 11.03
C MET A 248 -22.17 8.00 9.58
N ILE A 249 -23.04 7.36 8.80
CA ILE A 249 -23.40 7.77 7.45
C ILE A 249 -24.00 9.18 7.49
N GLN A 250 -24.92 9.43 8.42
CA GLN A 250 -25.53 10.76 8.59
C GLN A 250 -24.51 11.81 9.09
N LEU A 251 -23.55 11.40 9.94
CA LEU A 251 -22.56 12.31 10.49
C LEU A 251 -21.47 12.72 9.47
N PHE A 252 -20.91 11.74 8.75
CA PHE A 252 -19.72 11.94 7.91
C PHE A 252 -20.03 11.98 6.41
N CYS A 253 -21.10 11.32 5.97
CA CYS A 253 -21.33 11.00 4.56
C CYS A 253 -22.69 11.50 4.01
N ALA A 254 -23.35 12.45 4.69
CA ALA A 254 -24.67 12.95 4.30
C ALA A 254 -24.75 13.60 2.89
N ASN A 255 -23.61 14.03 2.33
CA ASN A 255 -23.54 14.72 1.04
C ASN A 255 -23.08 13.82 -0.12
N VAL A 256 -23.00 12.49 0.06
CA VAL A 256 -22.65 11.58 -1.02
C VAL A 256 -23.86 11.44 -1.96
N GLU A 257 -23.68 11.73 -3.26
CA GLU A 257 -24.76 11.65 -4.26
C GLU A 257 -25.43 10.27 -4.26
N VAL A 258 -26.76 10.27 -4.09
CA VAL A 258 -27.60 9.07 -4.11
C VAL A 258 -27.54 8.44 -5.50
N GLY A 259 -27.00 7.23 -5.60
CA GLY A 259 -26.85 6.47 -6.86
C GLY A 259 -25.44 5.96 -7.15
N ASN A 260 -24.50 6.14 -6.21
CA ASN A 260 -23.11 5.69 -6.36
C ASN A 260 -22.60 5.08 -5.03
N GLU A 261 -23.19 3.96 -4.61
CA GLU A 261 -23.03 3.34 -3.28
C GLU A 261 -21.59 2.93 -2.93
N ASN A 262 -20.75 2.68 -3.93
CA ASN A 262 -19.31 2.46 -3.74
C ASN A 262 -18.55 3.69 -3.18
N TYR A 263 -19.10 4.91 -3.26
CA TYR A 263 -18.52 6.08 -2.62
C TYR A 263 -18.89 6.19 -1.14
N LEU A 264 -20.01 5.60 -0.72
CA LEU A 264 -20.45 5.59 0.66
C LEU A 264 -19.46 4.79 1.52
N ILE A 265 -19.11 3.57 1.10
CA ILE A 265 -18.14 2.75 1.84
C ILE A 265 -16.76 3.42 1.88
N ARG A 266 -16.34 4.10 0.79
CA ARG A 266 -15.07 4.85 0.75
C ARG A 266 -15.08 6.02 1.73
N CYS A 267 -16.20 6.72 1.84
CA CYS A 267 -16.39 7.78 2.84
C CYS A 267 -16.27 7.20 4.26
N LEU A 268 -16.99 6.12 4.56
CA LEU A 268 -16.92 5.45 5.86
C LEU A 268 -15.49 4.98 6.20
N ILE A 269 -14.79 4.35 5.23
CA ILE A 269 -13.38 3.94 5.38
C ILE A 269 -12.46 5.14 5.68
N LYS A 270 -12.69 6.28 5.03
CA LYS A 270 -11.89 7.49 5.27
C LYS A 270 -12.05 8.01 6.71
N HIS A 271 -13.26 7.93 7.25
CA HIS A 271 -13.58 8.46 8.59
C HIS A 271 -13.52 7.39 9.71
N LYS A 272 -13.24 6.11 9.40
CA LYS A 272 -13.33 4.99 10.36
C LYS A 272 -12.42 5.08 11.60
N ASN A 273 -11.37 5.89 11.53
CA ASN A 273 -10.43 6.09 12.64
C ASN A 273 -10.64 7.42 13.39
N GLU A 274 -11.68 8.18 13.06
CA GLU A 274 -12.03 9.38 13.81
C GLU A 274 -12.62 9.04 15.19
N GLN A 275 -12.42 9.93 16.16
CA GLN A 275 -12.86 9.70 17.54
C GLN A 275 -14.38 9.57 17.68
N GLN A 276 -15.13 10.18 16.77
CA GLN A 276 -16.59 10.17 16.74
C GLN A 276 -17.15 8.91 16.06
N MET A 277 -16.29 8.04 15.50
CA MET A 277 -16.72 6.81 14.83
C MET A 277 -17.25 5.79 15.84
N ASP A 278 -18.46 5.27 15.59
CA ASP A 278 -19.06 4.22 16.40
C ASP A 278 -18.26 2.91 16.30
N PHE A 279 -18.08 2.23 17.43
CA PHE A 279 -17.26 1.02 17.49
C PHE A 279 -17.83 -0.14 16.67
N ARG A 280 -19.17 -0.24 16.56
CA ARG A 280 -19.85 -1.30 15.79
C ARG A 280 -19.71 -1.02 14.31
N CYS A 281 -19.92 0.22 13.89
CA CYS A 281 -19.67 0.64 12.51
C CYS A 281 -18.21 0.39 12.13
N LYS A 282 -17.27 0.80 12.98
CA LYS A 282 -15.85 0.55 12.78
C LYS A 282 -15.53 -0.94 12.61
N ALA A 283 -16.02 -1.79 13.50
CA ALA A 283 -15.82 -3.24 13.41
C ALA A 283 -16.44 -3.83 12.15
N GLY A 284 -17.60 -3.33 11.71
CA GLY A 284 -18.22 -3.70 10.44
C GLY A 284 -17.35 -3.31 9.24
N ILE A 285 -16.83 -2.08 9.21
CA ILE A 285 -15.94 -1.59 8.14
C ILE A 285 -14.66 -2.42 8.10
N ASP A 286 -14.05 -2.68 9.26
CA ASP A 286 -12.83 -3.51 9.35
C ASP A 286 -13.11 -4.93 8.85
N HIS A 287 -14.25 -5.53 9.21
CA HIS A 287 -14.66 -6.82 8.68
C HIS A 287 -14.83 -6.78 7.15
N HIS A 288 -15.54 -5.78 6.63
CA HIS A 288 -15.74 -5.60 5.20
C HIS A 288 -14.40 -5.48 4.45
N GLN A 289 -13.44 -4.69 4.97
CA GLN A 289 -12.11 -4.55 4.38
C GLN A 289 -11.30 -5.85 4.46
N ILE A 290 -11.34 -6.60 5.57
CA ILE A 290 -10.66 -7.90 5.71
C ILE A 290 -11.22 -8.90 4.69
N THR A 291 -12.54 -9.04 4.65
CA THR A 291 -13.25 -9.99 3.80
C THR A 291 -13.03 -9.66 2.31
N SER A 292 -13.01 -8.37 1.95
CA SER A 292 -12.69 -7.92 0.58
C SER A 292 -11.25 -8.25 0.16
N MET A 293 -10.29 -8.28 1.09
CA MET A 293 -8.87 -8.48 0.77
C MET A 293 -8.39 -9.94 0.81
N LYS A 294 -9.13 -10.83 1.49
CA LYS A 294 -8.71 -12.22 1.74
C LYS A 294 -9.15 -13.23 0.69
N ASP A 295 -10.23 -12.97 -0.04
CA ASP A 295 -10.81 -13.99 -0.90
C ASP A 295 -10.33 -13.86 -2.36
N GLU A 296 -10.08 -15.01 -2.99
CA GLU A 296 -9.33 -15.14 -4.24
C GLU A 296 -10.09 -14.55 -5.45
N ALA A 297 -11.42 -14.64 -5.46
CA ALA A 297 -12.23 -14.23 -6.61
C ALA A 297 -12.56 -12.71 -6.71
N PHE A 298 -12.08 -11.87 -5.80
CA PHE A 298 -12.78 -10.62 -5.46
C PHE A 298 -12.01 -9.35 -5.83
N LEU A 299 -11.95 -9.00 -7.12
CA LEU A 299 -11.60 -7.65 -7.54
C LEU A 299 -12.85 -6.76 -7.45
N SER A 300 -12.78 -5.60 -6.79
CA SER A 300 -13.92 -4.67 -6.75
C SER A 300 -14.33 -4.32 -8.19
N GLN A 301 -15.63 -4.16 -8.46
CA GLN A 301 -16.11 -3.95 -9.82
C GLN A 301 -15.48 -2.71 -10.46
N GLN A 302 -15.26 -1.64 -9.68
CA GLN A 302 -14.59 -0.43 -10.14
C GLN A 302 -13.10 -0.66 -10.39
N PHE A 303 -12.42 -1.37 -9.50
CA PHE A 303 -11.01 -1.74 -9.69
C PHE A 303 -10.83 -2.56 -10.97
N ARG A 304 -11.66 -3.59 -11.16
CA ARG A 304 -11.60 -4.40 -12.38
C ARG A 304 -11.90 -3.54 -13.61
N LYS A 305 -12.98 -2.75 -13.60
CA LYS A 305 -13.34 -1.89 -14.75
C LYS A 305 -12.22 -0.90 -15.13
N LYS A 306 -11.65 -0.20 -14.14
CA LYS A 306 -10.62 0.82 -14.37
C LYS A 306 -9.25 0.24 -14.71
N CYS A 307 -8.92 -0.96 -14.21
CA CYS A 307 -7.62 -1.62 -14.44
C CYS A 307 -7.69 -2.83 -15.39
N THR A 308 -8.78 -3.03 -16.15
CA THR A 308 -8.96 -4.24 -16.98
C THR A 308 -7.83 -4.41 -17.97
N GLN A 309 -7.39 -3.32 -18.59
CA GLN A 309 -6.36 -3.34 -19.62
C GLN A 309 -5.02 -3.83 -19.03
N GLU A 310 -4.56 -3.20 -17.96
CA GLU A 310 -3.29 -3.48 -17.32
C GLU A 310 -3.26 -4.88 -16.70
N ILE A 311 -4.39 -5.33 -16.14
CA ILE A 311 -4.52 -6.68 -15.59
C ILE A 311 -4.29 -7.73 -16.68
N ASN A 312 -4.94 -7.56 -17.84
CA ASN A 312 -4.84 -8.51 -18.94
C ASN A 312 -3.47 -8.48 -19.63
N GLU A 313 -2.86 -7.30 -19.77
CA GLU A 313 -1.59 -7.12 -20.48
C GLU A 313 -0.36 -7.48 -19.62
N HIS A 314 -0.39 -7.20 -18.32
CA HIS A 314 0.80 -7.24 -17.47
C HIS A 314 0.69 -8.15 -16.25
N CYS A 315 -0.52 -8.49 -15.82
CA CYS A 315 -0.75 -9.31 -14.62
C CYS A 315 -1.55 -10.58 -14.92
N PHE A 316 -1.45 -11.09 -16.17
CA PHE A 316 -2.10 -12.32 -16.59
C PHE A 316 -1.67 -13.50 -15.72
N GLY A 317 -2.64 -14.31 -15.25
CA GLY A 317 -2.39 -15.49 -14.43
C GLY A 317 -2.40 -15.28 -12.92
N LYS A 318 -2.52 -14.04 -12.42
CA LYS A 318 -2.73 -13.80 -10.97
C LYS A 318 -4.19 -14.10 -10.60
N LYS A 319 -4.39 -15.09 -9.73
CA LYS A 319 -5.72 -15.59 -9.33
C LYS A 319 -6.38 -14.80 -8.20
N THR A 320 -5.61 -14.08 -7.38
CA THR A 320 -6.11 -13.43 -6.14
C THR A 320 -6.12 -11.90 -6.24
N LYS A 321 -7.08 -11.23 -5.57
CA LYS A 321 -7.12 -9.76 -5.47
C LYS A 321 -5.79 -9.20 -4.97
N ALA A 322 -5.26 -9.78 -3.89
CA ALA A 322 -3.98 -9.38 -3.31
C ALA A 322 -2.81 -9.56 -4.29
N GLY A 323 -2.81 -10.64 -5.08
CA GLY A 323 -1.80 -10.90 -6.11
C GLY A 323 -1.86 -9.92 -7.27
N VAL A 324 -3.06 -9.56 -7.73
CA VAL A 324 -3.27 -8.54 -8.77
C VAL A 324 -2.84 -7.15 -8.27
N ILE A 325 -3.26 -6.75 -7.06
CA ILE A 325 -2.84 -5.47 -6.45
C ILE A 325 -1.31 -5.43 -6.30
N GLN A 326 -0.69 -6.52 -5.84
CA GLN A 326 0.78 -6.58 -5.73
C GLN A 326 1.45 -6.43 -7.10
N CYS A 327 0.98 -7.15 -8.12
CA CYS A 327 1.52 -7.06 -9.48
C CYS A 327 1.40 -5.63 -10.04
N LEU A 328 0.24 -5.01 -9.91
CA LEU A 328 0.00 -3.64 -10.36
C LEU A 328 0.81 -2.63 -9.53
N ALA A 329 1.02 -2.86 -8.24
CA ALA A 329 1.89 -2.02 -7.40
C ALA A 329 3.36 -2.11 -7.84
N ASP A 330 3.84 -3.31 -8.16
CA ASP A 330 5.19 -3.51 -8.68
C ASP A 330 5.34 -2.90 -10.07
N LEU A 331 4.29 -2.95 -10.91
CA LEU A 331 4.24 -2.25 -12.18
C LEU A 331 4.25 -0.72 -11.99
N MET A 332 3.47 -0.20 -11.04
CA MET A 332 3.42 1.24 -10.73
C MET A 332 4.78 1.73 -10.21
N LEU A 333 5.44 0.92 -9.40
CA LEU A 333 6.79 1.17 -8.93
C LEU A 333 7.78 1.24 -10.10
N ARG A 334 7.71 0.28 -11.04
CA ARG A 334 8.55 0.29 -12.24
C ARG A 334 8.26 1.50 -13.14
N ASP A 335 7.01 1.86 -13.32
CA ASP A 335 6.60 3.04 -14.09
C ASP A 335 7.24 4.32 -13.54
N VAL A 336 7.18 4.52 -12.22
CA VAL A 336 7.81 5.68 -11.56
C VAL A 336 9.33 5.65 -11.68
N LEU A 337 9.96 4.49 -11.46
CA LEU A 337 11.42 4.36 -11.47
C LEU A 337 12.03 4.43 -12.88
N LYS A 338 11.40 3.81 -13.87
CA LYS A 338 11.88 3.77 -15.26
C LYS A 338 11.27 4.84 -16.17
N LYS A 339 10.38 5.69 -15.63
CA LYS A 339 9.59 6.67 -16.39
C LYS A 339 8.79 5.99 -17.53
N GLU A 340 8.29 4.79 -17.26
CA GLU A 340 7.38 4.06 -18.13
C GLU A 340 5.93 4.48 -17.79
N ASN A 341 5.04 4.56 -18.79
CA ASN A 341 3.64 4.90 -18.59
C ASN A 341 2.75 3.69 -18.93
N LYS A 342 2.96 2.55 -18.25
CA LYS A 342 2.22 1.32 -18.52
C LYS A 342 0.87 1.25 -17.83
N ILE A 343 0.68 2.02 -16.75
CA ILE A 343 -0.62 2.12 -16.05
C ILE A 343 -1.34 3.43 -16.43
N THR A 344 -2.63 3.36 -16.72
CA THR A 344 -3.48 4.53 -16.94
C THR A 344 -3.68 5.33 -15.65
N GLU A 345 -3.92 6.65 -15.75
CA GLU A 345 -4.18 7.49 -14.56
C GLU A 345 -5.41 6.99 -13.76
N ASP A 346 -6.45 6.52 -14.45
CA ASP A 346 -7.65 5.96 -13.80
C ASP A 346 -7.34 4.69 -13.00
N CYS A 347 -6.53 3.78 -13.55
CA CYS A 347 -6.10 2.59 -12.82
C CYS A 347 -5.13 2.96 -11.69
N ARG A 348 -4.22 3.93 -11.88
CA ARG A 348 -3.31 4.41 -10.82
C ARG A 348 -4.09 4.94 -9.63
N ASP A 349 -5.08 5.80 -9.84
CA ASP A 349 -5.85 6.39 -8.73
C ASP A 349 -6.65 5.32 -7.96
N GLU A 350 -7.19 4.34 -8.67
CA GLU A 350 -7.91 3.22 -8.07
C GLU A 350 -6.99 2.28 -7.29
N LEU A 351 -5.83 1.95 -7.87
CA LEU A 351 -4.77 1.18 -7.20
C LEU A 351 -4.24 1.89 -5.96
N LYS A 352 -4.13 3.23 -6.00
CA LYS A 352 -3.66 3.99 -4.85
C LYS A 352 -4.58 3.85 -3.65
N PHE A 353 -5.89 3.85 -3.88
CA PHE A 353 -6.88 3.65 -2.82
C PHE A 353 -6.70 2.27 -2.16
N GLU A 354 -6.63 1.20 -2.95
CA GLU A 354 -6.41 -0.16 -2.45
C GLU A 354 -5.07 -0.31 -1.70
N LEU A 355 -4.00 0.32 -2.20
CA LEU A 355 -2.69 0.32 -1.54
C LEU A 355 -2.67 1.11 -0.24
N LEU A 356 -3.45 2.18 -0.13
CA LEU A 356 -3.59 2.97 1.09
C LEU A 356 -4.37 2.20 2.15
N GLN A 357 -5.41 1.46 1.77
CA GLN A 357 -6.09 0.55 2.69
C GLN A 357 -5.13 -0.53 3.19
N ARG A 358 -4.37 -1.16 2.28
CA ARG A 358 -3.38 -2.18 2.62
C ARG A 358 -2.20 -1.66 3.47
N SER A 359 -1.93 -0.34 3.53
CA SER A 359 -0.88 0.22 4.42
C SER A 359 -1.40 0.53 5.81
N GLU A 360 -2.70 0.45 6.00
CA GLU A 360 -3.32 0.78 7.27
C GLU A 360 -3.22 -0.38 8.28
N SER A 361 -3.46 -1.61 7.84
CA SER A 361 -3.40 -2.77 8.73
C SER A 361 -2.69 -3.92 8.04
N ILE A 362 -1.91 -4.65 8.82
CA ILE A 362 -1.28 -5.89 8.36
C ILE A 362 -2.33 -6.96 8.01
N ASP A 363 -3.52 -6.89 8.60
CA ASP A 363 -4.62 -7.84 8.33
C ASP A 363 -5.16 -7.76 6.90
N PHE A 364 -4.93 -6.62 6.22
CA PHE A 364 -5.29 -6.41 4.82
C PHE A 364 -4.19 -6.89 3.86
N ASP A 365 -3.08 -7.42 4.38
CA ASP A 365 -1.98 -8.02 3.61
C ASP A 365 -1.73 -9.45 4.12
N PRO A 366 -2.48 -10.45 3.64
CA PRO A 366 -2.35 -11.82 4.13
C PRO A 366 -0.95 -12.40 3.89
N SER A 367 -0.26 -11.98 2.83
CA SER A 367 1.09 -12.41 2.50
C SER A 367 2.11 -11.91 3.52
N LEU A 368 2.01 -10.63 3.91
CA LEU A 368 2.86 -10.03 4.94
C LEU A 368 2.49 -10.53 6.35
N ALA A 369 1.19 -10.63 6.65
CA ALA A 369 0.70 -11.16 7.92
C ALA A 369 1.21 -12.58 8.19
N LYS A 370 1.15 -13.47 7.18
CA LYS A 370 1.67 -14.84 7.27
C LYS A 370 3.18 -14.85 7.53
N ALA A 371 3.95 -14.04 6.82
CA ALA A 371 5.41 -14.00 6.98
C ALA A 371 5.83 -13.43 8.35
N CYS A 372 5.10 -12.44 8.86
CA CYS A 372 5.42 -11.75 10.11
C CYS A 372 4.70 -12.30 11.35
N GLN A 373 3.88 -13.35 11.23
CA GLN A 373 3.00 -13.84 12.30
C GLN A 373 3.75 -14.08 13.62
N LYS A 374 4.88 -14.80 13.58
CA LYS A 374 5.70 -15.09 14.77
C LYS A 374 6.32 -13.82 15.36
N ASP A 375 6.75 -12.91 14.51
CA ASP A 375 7.38 -11.65 14.91
C ASP A 375 6.38 -10.68 15.55
N ILE A 376 5.14 -10.64 15.04
CA ILE A 376 4.04 -9.86 15.63
C ILE A 376 3.77 -10.33 17.06
N HIS A 377 3.60 -11.64 17.26
CA HIS A 377 3.37 -12.18 18.61
C HIS A 377 4.54 -11.91 19.56
N ARG A 378 5.77 -11.95 19.06
CA ARG A 378 6.98 -11.78 19.88
C ARG A 378 7.28 -10.32 20.26
N TYR A 379 7.05 -9.38 19.34
CA TYR A 379 7.52 -7.99 19.50
C TYR A 379 6.40 -6.95 19.50
N CYS A 380 5.21 -7.26 18.99
CA CYS A 380 4.12 -6.30 18.76
C CYS A 380 2.77 -6.76 19.31
N GLY A 381 2.73 -7.75 20.22
CA GLY A 381 1.50 -8.30 20.78
C GLY A 381 0.69 -7.32 21.65
N ASP A 382 1.29 -6.20 22.06
CA ASP A 382 0.66 -5.11 22.80
C ASP A 382 -0.12 -4.12 21.91
N ARG A 383 -0.03 -4.27 20.59
CA ARG A 383 -0.62 -3.35 19.61
C ARG A 383 -1.89 -3.92 18.99
N THR A 384 -2.87 -3.06 18.77
CA THR A 384 -4.07 -3.41 18.01
C THR A 384 -3.83 -3.27 16.51
N PRO A 385 -4.39 -4.15 15.66
CA PRO A 385 -4.41 -3.93 14.22
C PRO A 385 -5.12 -2.62 13.84
N GLY A 386 -4.72 -2.00 12.73
CA GLY A 386 -5.21 -0.71 12.26
C GLY A 386 -4.31 0.50 12.62
N ASN A 387 -4.58 1.66 12.01
CA ASN A 387 -3.78 2.88 12.13
C ASN A 387 -2.26 2.72 11.91
N ALA A 388 -1.88 1.72 11.11
CA ALA A 388 -0.52 1.26 10.85
C ALA A 388 0.28 0.85 12.10
N GLN A 389 -0.37 0.59 13.25
CA GLN A 389 0.35 0.38 14.52
C GLN A 389 1.26 -0.85 14.52
N ILE A 390 0.76 -2.00 14.05
CA ILE A 390 1.57 -3.23 13.96
C ILE A 390 2.68 -3.06 12.92
N LEU A 391 2.38 -2.45 11.77
CA LEU A 391 3.35 -2.20 10.71
C LEU A 391 4.49 -1.28 11.19
N ASP A 392 4.16 -0.21 11.92
CA ASP A 392 5.17 0.67 12.51
C ASP A 392 5.99 -0.03 13.60
N CYS A 393 5.36 -0.87 14.42
CA CYS A 393 6.09 -1.67 15.41
C CYS A 393 7.10 -2.64 14.77
N LEU A 394 6.70 -3.30 13.68
CA LEU A 394 7.60 -4.16 12.90
C LEU A 394 8.74 -3.35 12.28
N LYS A 395 8.45 -2.16 11.73
CA LYS A 395 9.45 -1.22 11.20
C LYS A 395 10.44 -0.76 12.27
N ASP A 396 9.97 -0.49 13.49
CA ASP A 396 10.83 -0.11 14.62
C ASP A 396 11.70 -1.28 15.14
N ASN A 397 11.35 -2.53 14.83
CA ASN A 397 12.06 -3.74 15.26
C ASN A 397 12.73 -4.53 14.12
N GLN A 398 12.99 -3.91 12.97
CA GLN A 398 13.54 -4.56 11.77
C GLN A 398 14.80 -5.42 11.99
N ASN A 399 15.63 -5.09 12.97
CA ASN A 399 16.85 -5.84 13.27
C ASN A 399 16.61 -7.13 14.07
N LYS A 400 15.38 -7.36 14.56
CA LYS A 400 15.02 -8.47 15.46
C LYS A 400 14.01 -9.45 14.86
N ILE A 401 13.35 -9.05 13.78
CA ILE A 401 12.36 -9.86 13.07
C ILE A 401 13.03 -10.91 12.18
N SER A 402 12.27 -11.93 11.80
CA SER A 402 12.74 -13.00 10.92
C SER A 402 13.14 -12.49 9.52
N PRO A 403 14.07 -13.17 8.81
CA PRO A 403 14.45 -12.80 7.44
C PRO A 403 13.26 -12.74 6.47
N SER A 404 12.32 -13.70 6.58
CA SER A 404 11.11 -13.75 5.75
C SER A 404 10.20 -12.52 5.96
N CYS A 405 9.95 -12.14 7.22
CA CYS A 405 9.19 -10.93 7.54
C CYS A 405 9.93 -9.67 7.07
N TYR A 406 11.24 -9.59 7.32
CA TYR A 406 12.07 -8.46 6.92
C TYR A 406 12.04 -8.22 5.40
N ALA A 407 12.20 -9.27 4.59
CA ALA A 407 12.20 -9.14 3.13
C ALA A 407 10.87 -8.57 2.60
N LYS A 408 9.72 -9.06 3.10
CA LYS A 408 8.40 -8.54 2.69
C LYS A 408 8.15 -7.13 3.22
N LEU A 409 8.53 -6.85 4.47
CA LEU A 409 8.39 -5.52 5.06
C LEU A 409 9.24 -4.49 4.31
N ARG A 410 10.44 -4.87 3.84
CA ARG A 410 11.31 -3.98 3.08
C ARG A 410 10.76 -3.63 1.71
N LYS A 411 10.13 -4.58 1.02
CA LYS A 411 9.37 -4.30 -0.23
C LYS A 411 8.26 -3.26 0.02
N ARG A 412 7.56 -3.36 1.17
CA ARG A 412 6.54 -2.39 1.57
C ARG A 412 7.12 -1.00 1.84
N GLU A 413 8.23 -0.91 2.57
CA GLU A 413 8.89 0.38 2.83
C GLU A 413 9.38 1.06 1.56
N LYS A 414 9.87 0.29 0.58
CA LYS A 414 10.25 0.82 -0.73
C LYS A 414 9.07 1.52 -1.40
N LEU A 415 7.89 0.88 -1.40
CA LEU A 415 6.66 1.47 -1.92
C LEU A 415 6.27 2.73 -1.13
N ASP A 416 6.31 2.69 0.21
CA ASP A 416 5.94 3.83 1.06
C ASP A 416 6.81 5.08 0.81
N VAL A 417 8.08 4.88 0.44
CA VAL A 417 9.02 5.99 0.16
C VAL A 417 8.85 6.55 -1.25
N ILE A 418 8.70 5.68 -2.25
CA ILE A 418 8.58 6.10 -3.66
C ILE A 418 7.17 6.65 -3.95
N LEU A 419 6.18 6.16 -3.20
CA LEU A 419 4.78 6.55 -3.31
C LEU A 419 4.25 7.03 -1.94
N PRO A 420 4.68 8.20 -1.44
CA PRO A 420 4.32 8.69 -0.10
C PRO A 420 2.82 8.84 0.13
N GLU A 421 2.06 9.06 -0.93
CA GLU A 421 0.59 9.14 -0.90
C GLU A 421 -0.09 7.83 -0.49
N ASN A 422 0.61 6.69 -0.63
CA ASN A 422 0.12 5.36 -0.28
C ASN A 422 0.58 4.91 1.11
N ASP A 423 1.42 5.69 1.80
CA ASP A 423 1.85 5.42 3.16
C ASP A 423 0.81 5.94 4.16
N TYR A 424 -0.08 5.06 4.60
CA TYR A 424 -1.13 5.41 5.55
C TYR A 424 -0.58 6.09 6.81
N SER A 425 0.53 5.59 7.37
CA SER A 425 1.10 6.17 8.59
C SER A 425 1.55 7.62 8.35
N LEU A 426 2.18 7.90 7.21
CA LEU A 426 2.61 9.27 6.87
C LEU A 426 1.40 10.16 6.62
N MET A 427 0.49 9.73 5.75
CA MET A 427 -0.67 10.53 5.35
C MET A 427 -1.60 10.83 6.52
N SER A 428 -1.86 9.85 7.40
CA SER A 428 -2.71 10.01 8.58
C SER A 428 -2.03 10.88 9.65
N LYS A 429 -0.81 10.55 10.07
CA LYS A 429 -0.16 11.23 11.20
C LYS A 429 0.35 12.63 10.84
N CYS A 430 0.59 12.91 9.57
CA CYS A 430 1.03 14.22 9.06
C CYS A 430 -0.08 15.02 8.38
N ALA A 431 -1.34 14.58 8.43
CA ALA A 431 -2.46 15.16 7.69
C ALA A 431 -2.57 16.70 7.83
N THR A 432 -2.43 17.23 9.05
CA THR A 432 -2.54 18.66 9.33
C THR A 432 -1.50 19.51 8.60
N ILE A 433 -0.26 19.02 8.57
CA ILE A 433 0.87 19.70 7.91
C ILE A 433 0.77 19.54 6.40
N ILE A 434 0.39 18.35 5.93
CA ILE A 434 0.17 18.08 4.50
C ILE A 434 -0.90 19.01 3.96
N GLN A 435 -2.04 19.14 4.64
CA GLN A 435 -3.15 20.01 4.24
C GLN A 435 -2.79 21.50 4.28
N LYS A 436 -1.93 21.92 5.22
CA LYS A 436 -1.57 23.33 5.35
C LYS A 436 -0.49 23.77 4.36
N TYR A 437 0.51 22.92 4.12
CA TYR A 437 1.73 23.30 3.40
C TYR A 437 1.98 22.55 2.09
N CYS A 438 1.42 21.34 1.94
CA CYS A 438 1.76 20.43 0.83
C CYS A 438 0.59 20.17 -0.13
N SER A 439 -0.57 20.83 0.03
CA SER A 439 -1.75 20.61 -0.83
C SER A 439 -1.52 20.91 -2.31
N ASN A 440 -0.61 21.84 -2.64
CA ASN A 440 -0.32 22.25 -4.02
C ASN A 440 0.87 21.51 -4.64
N GLU A 441 1.55 20.65 -3.87
CA GLU A 441 2.69 19.87 -4.36
C GLU A 441 2.23 18.63 -5.12
N LYS A 442 3.04 18.16 -6.06
CA LYS A 442 2.81 16.85 -6.68
C LYS A 442 2.86 15.79 -5.57
N LYS A 443 1.96 14.81 -5.62
CA LYS A 443 1.82 13.76 -4.60
C LYS A 443 3.13 12.97 -4.33
N GLN A 444 4.00 12.90 -5.33
CA GLN A 444 5.34 12.28 -5.28
C GLN A 444 6.34 13.07 -4.41
N ASN A 445 6.13 14.38 -4.24
CA ASN A 445 7.03 15.31 -3.54
C ASN A 445 6.62 15.58 -2.09
N ILE A 446 5.63 14.86 -1.55
CA ILE A 446 5.10 15.09 -0.19
C ILE A 446 6.23 14.95 0.86
N LEU A 447 7.11 13.95 0.75
CA LEU A 447 8.24 13.80 1.66
C LEU A 447 9.19 15.01 1.62
N SER A 448 9.52 15.51 0.43
CA SER A 448 10.37 16.69 0.25
C SER A 448 9.71 17.96 0.78
N CYS A 449 8.38 18.09 0.65
CA CYS A 449 7.60 19.18 1.25
C CYS A 449 7.63 19.12 2.79
N LEU A 450 7.33 17.96 3.38
CA LEU A 450 7.36 17.74 4.83
C LEU A 450 8.76 17.99 5.41
N ARG A 451 9.81 17.58 4.70
CA ARG A 451 11.21 17.83 5.07
C ARG A 451 11.52 19.33 5.14
N ARG A 452 11.15 20.12 4.12
CA ARG A 452 11.38 21.57 4.10
C ARG A 452 10.65 22.29 5.24
N ASN A 453 9.50 21.77 5.65
CA ASN A 453 8.67 22.33 6.70
C ASN A 453 8.85 21.64 8.06
N ILE A 454 9.89 20.83 8.27
CA ILE A 454 10.05 20.07 9.52
C ILE A 454 10.21 20.94 10.78
N ASN A 455 10.78 22.13 10.58
CA ASN A 455 11.00 23.14 11.63
C ASN A 455 9.95 24.27 11.58
N GLN A 456 9.02 24.24 10.62
CA GLN A 456 7.93 25.20 10.49
C GLN A 456 6.71 24.66 11.25
N ASP A 457 6.07 25.52 12.05
CA ASP A 457 5.04 25.14 13.03
C ASP A 457 5.48 24.07 14.05
N ALA A 458 4.69 23.88 15.10
CA ALA A 458 4.87 22.78 16.03
C ALA A 458 4.46 21.44 15.38
N MET A 459 5.21 21.00 14.35
CA MET A 459 5.08 19.69 13.70
C MET A 459 4.82 18.61 14.76
N PRO A 460 3.69 17.87 14.69
CA PRO A 460 3.35 16.87 15.69
C PRO A 460 4.50 15.88 15.88
N THR A 461 4.84 15.55 17.13
CA THR A 461 5.96 14.64 17.46
C THR A 461 5.83 13.28 16.77
N ILE A 462 4.58 12.80 16.63
CA ILE A 462 4.26 11.56 15.94
C ILE A 462 4.54 11.68 14.44
N CYS A 463 4.10 12.76 13.77
CA CYS A 463 4.42 13.01 12.35
C CYS A 463 5.94 13.10 12.14
N ARG A 464 6.62 13.86 13.01
CA ARG A 464 8.07 14.04 12.93
C ARG A 464 8.81 12.71 12.99
N ARG A 465 8.42 11.81 13.91
CA ARG A 465 8.97 10.45 14.00
C ARG A 465 8.72 9.63 12.72
N VAL A 466 7.51 9.66 12.16
CA VAL A 466 7.22 8.93 10.92
C VAL A 466 8.06 9.46 9.77
N LEU A 467 8.14 10.78 9.61
CA LEU A 467 8.98 11.44 8.62
C LEU A 467 10.45 11.02 8.79
N TYR A 468 10.98 11.05 10.02
CA TYR A 468 12.33 10.58 10.30
C TYR A 468 12.56 9.13 9.88
N ASN A 469 11.63 8.22 10.18
CA ASN A 469 11.75 6.82 9.76
C ASN A 469 11.81 6.70 8.22
N ARG A 470 11.04 7.49 7.47
CA ARG A 470 11.10 7.49 5.98
C ARG A 470 12.39 8.10 5.45
N LEU A 471 12.86 9.20 6.04
CA LEU A 471 14.13 9.81 5.68
C LEU A 471 15.32 8.88 5.99
N MET A 472 15.23 8.09 7.07
CA MET A 472 16.23 7.08 7.41
C MET A 472 16.28 5.99 6.34
N VAL A 473 15.11 5.50 5.89
CA VAL A 473 15.04 4.51 4.80
C VAL A 473 15.65 5.08 3.51
N LEU A 474 15.31 6.31 3.13
CA LEU A 474 15.88 7.02 1.98
C LEU A 474 17.42 7.16 2.06
N ASN A 475 17.94 7.51 3.23
CA ASN A 475 19.38 7.70 3.43
C ASN A 475 20.14 6.38 3.66
N SER A 476 19.44 5.30 3.98
CA SER A 476 20.02 3.97 4.19
C SER A 476 20.34 3.24 2.90
N ASP A 477 19.67 3.59 1.80
CA ASP A 477 19.73 2.81 0.56
C ASP A 477 19.60 3.72 -0.67
N ALA A 478 20.68 3.85 -1.43
CA ALA A 478 20.71 4.62 -2.68
C ALA A 478 19.59 4.19 -3.65
N ARG A 479 19.16 2.91 -3.64
CA ARG A 479 18.12 2.39 -4.53
C ARG A 479 16.74 3.00 -4.27
N PHE A 480 16.54 3.64 -3.11
CA PHE A 480 15.30 4.36 -2.78
C PHE A 480 15.37 5.83 -3.12
N ASN A 481 16.55 6.34 -3.49
CA ASN A 481 16.76 7.69 -3.98
C ASN A 481 16.99 7.66 -5.50
N GLN A 482 15.90 7.52 -6.26
CA GLN A 482 15.98 7.40 -7.72
C GLN A 482 16.63 8.64 -8.37
N GLY A 483 16.37 9.85 -7.85
CA GLY A 483 16.99 11.08 -8.35
C GLY A 483 18.51 11.06 -8.21
N LEU A 484 19.01 10.58 -7.07
CA LEU A 484 20.44 10.37 -6.82
C LEU A 484 21.04 9.33 -7.78
N ILE A 485 20.39 8.16 -7.94
CA ILE A 485 20.90 7.11 -8.84
C ILE A 485 20.96 7.61 -10.28
N ASP A 486 19.87 8.20 -10.79
CA ASP A 486 19.79 8.72 -12.16
C ASP A 486 20.88 9.77 -12.41
N SER A 487 21.08 10.69 -11.46
CA SER A 487 22.02 11.82 -11.61
C SER A 487 23.48 11.42 -11.35
N CYS A 488 23.73 10.41 -10.52
CA CYS A 488 25.06 9.96 -10.14
C CYS A 488 25.53 8.69 -10.88
N GLN A 489 24.74 8.13 -11.81
CA GLN A 489 25.03 6.83 -12.42
C GLN A 489 26.46 6.73 -13.00
N ARG A 490 26.93 7.77 -13.70
CA ARG A 490 28.28 7.81 -14.28
C ARG A 490 29.37 7.86 -13.20
N ASP A 491 29.15 8.67 -12.17
CA ASP A 491 30.07 8.79 -11.03
C ASP A 491 30.12 7.50 -10.20
N ILE A 492 28.98 6.84 -10.00
CA ILE A 492 28.88 5.55 -9.33
C ILE A 492 29.71 4.51 -10.09
N ASN A 493 29.49 4.37 -11.41
CA ASN A 493 30.21 3.41 -12.23
C ASN A 493 31.72 3.68 -12.29
N LYS A 494 32.12 4.96 -12.18
CA LYS A 494 33.53 5.36 -12.27
C LYS A 494 34.28 5.23 -10.94
N TYR A 495 33.63 5.55 -9.82
CA TYR A 495 34.31 5.73 -8.53
C TYR A 495 33.83 4.78 -7.42
N CYS A 496 32.65 4.17 -7.58
CA CYS A 496 31.99 3.36 -6.57
C CYS A 496 31.58 1.96 -7.08
N GLN A 497 32.08 1.53 -8.22
CA GLN A 497 31.77 0.22 -8.82
C GLN A 497 32.06 -0.95 -7.87
N SER A 498 33.10 -0.85 -7.03
CA SER A 498 33.44 -1.87 -6.03
C SER A 498 32.35 -2.13 -5.01
N GLU A 499 31.44 -1.17 -4.79
CA GLU A 499 30.33 -1.32 -3.84
C GLU A 499 29.11 -2.03 -4.45
N ILE A 500 29.10 -2.29 -5.77
CA ILE A 500 27.99 -2.91 -6.51
C ILE A 500 28.18 -4.44 -6.65
N VAL A 501 29.42 -4.94 -6.52
CA VAL A 501 29.81 -6.29 -6.98
C VAL A 501 29.54 -7.42 -5.96
N ASP A 502 29.19 -7.11 -4.72
CA ASP A 502 28.78 -8.13 -3.74
C ASP A 502 27.29 -8.52 -3.95
N ASN A 503 27.00 -9.41 -4.91
CA ASN A 503 25.88 -10.41 -4.95
C ASN A 503 25.26 -10.66 -6.34
N GLU A 504 26.02 -11.16 -7.31
CA GLU A 504 25.44 -11.87 -8.48
C GLU A 504 25.19 -13.37 -8.22
N LYS A 505 25.18 -13.84 -6.96
CA LYS A 505 25.03 -15.28 -6.66
C LYS A 505 23.64 -15.75 -6.24
N ASP A 506 22.67 -14.87 -5.96
CA ASP A 506 21.36 -15.31 -5.41
C ASP A 506 20.12 -14.84 -6.20
N ASP A 507 20.26 -14.38 -7.45
CA ASP A 507 19.09 -14.02 -8.30
C ASP A 507 18.63 -15.16 -9.24
N ASN A 508 19.11 -16.39 -9.02
CA ASN A 508 18.58 -17.60 -9.67
C ASN A 508 17.90 -18.50 -8.63
N GLU A 509 16.86 -18.01 -7.95
CA GLU A 509 15.84 -18.89 -7.36
C GLU A 509 14.45 -18.40 -7.77
N SER A 510 14.01 -18.98 -8.89
CA SER A 510 12.65 -19.21 -9.34
C SER A 510 11.50 -18.73 -8.43
N ASP A 511 10.75 -17.76 -8.94
CA ASP A 511 9.30 -17.69 -8.74
C ASP A 511 8.66 -18.99 -9.32
N GLU A 512 8.69 -20.07 -8.56
CA GLU A 512 7.76 -21.19 -8.73
C GLU A 512 6.81 -21.20 -7.51
N ASP A 513 5.62 -20.63 -7.72
CA ASP A 513 4.44 -20.92 -6.93
C ASP A 513 4.19 -22.44 -6.97
N LYS A 514 4.70 -23.19 -5.98
CA LYS A 514 4.32 -24.60 -5.81
C LYS A 514 3.01 -24.66 -5.03
N ASP A 515 1.99 -25.11 -5.74
CA ASP A 515 0.70 -25.56 -5.24
C ASP A 515 0.90 -26.63 -4.16
N ASP A 516 0.48 -26.36 -2.92
CA ASP A 516 0.36 -27.38 -1.87
C ASP A 516 -0.95 -28.17 -2.10
N ASN A 517 -0.81 -29.33 -2.75
CA ASN A 517 -1.74 -30.44 -2.65
C ASN A 517 -1.06 -31.58 -1.87
N GLY A 518 -1.71 -32.04 -0.80
CA GLY A 518 -1.57 -33.40 -0.29
C GLY A 518 -0.61 -33.58 0.89
N ASP A 519 -1.20 -33.69 2.09
CA ASP A 519 -0.64 -34.37 3.25
C ASP A 519 -0.08 -35.76 2.88
N ASP A 520 1.09 -36.10 3.42
CA ASP A 520 1.35 -37.47 3.86
C ASP A 520 2.38 -37.49 5.01
N ASP A 521 1.93 -38.10 6.10
CA ASP A 521 2.61 -38.27 7.38
C ASP A 521 3.95 -39.00 7.28
N LYS A 522 4.92 -38.58 8.11
CA LYS A 522 5.78 -39.49 8.89
C LYS A 522 6.55 -38.77 10.00
N GLU A 523 6.02 -38.87 11.21
CA GLU A 523 6.77 -38.77 12.45
C GLU A 523 7.82 -39.88 12.57
N LYS A 524 9.01 -39.54 13.11
CA LYS A 524 9.72 -40.35 14.12
C LYS A 524 10.85 -39.59 14.82
N ASN A 525 10.56 -39.30 16.10
CA ASN A 525 11.34 -39.22 17.35
C ASN A 525 12.88 -39.16 17.42
N ASP A 526 13.27 -38.23 18.31
CA ASP A 526 14.21 -38.30 19.45
C ASP A 526 15.73 -38.44 19.24
N GLY A 527 16.45 -37.45 19.80
CA GLY A 527 17.89 -37.52 20.04
C GLY A 527 18.45 -36.21 20.59
N LYS A 528 18.45 -36.09 21.92
CA LYS A 528 19.05 -35.02 22.74
C LYS A 528 20.58 -35.02 22.58
N ASP A 529 21.22 -33.85 22.44
CA ASP A 529 22.52 -33.57 23.07
C ASP A 529 22.87 -32.06 23.09
N ASN A 530 23.38 -31.65 24.26
CA ASN A 530 23.88 -30.31 24.59
C ASN A 530 25.36 -30.17 24.22
N ASN A 531 25.79 -29.05 23.62
CA ASN A 531 26.74 -28.07 24.22
C ASN A 531 27.34 -27.07 23.20
N ASN A 532 27.32 -25.80 23.61
CA ASN A 532 28.33 -24.73 23.51
C ASN A 532 28.98 -24.29 22.18
N ASN A 533 28.82 -22.98 21.96
CA ASN A 533 29.80 -21.98 21.50
C ASN A 533 30.55 -22.24 20.19
N ASN A 534 30.15 -21.54 19.13
CA ASN A 534 30.81 -20.33 18.61
C ASN A 534 30.33 -20.03 17.18
N ASN A 535 30.28 -18.72 16.88
CA ASN A 535 30.26 -18.13 15.54
C ASN A 535 29.01 -18.40 14.68
N GLY A 536 28.04 -17.48 14.80
CA GLY A 536 26.99 -17.28 13.81
C GLY A 536 27.10 -15.87 13.24
N ASP A 537 28.17 -15.62 12.49
CA ASP A 537 28.38 -14.41 11.67
C ASP A 537 27.90 -14.63 10.21
N ASP A 538 26.98 -15.55 9.99
CA ASP A 538 26.39 -15.82 8.68
C ASP A 538 24.87 -15.58 8.77
N GLU A 539 24.41 -14.47 8.18
CA GLU A 539 23.04 -14.13 7.72
C GLU A 539 22.66 -12.64 7.92
N VAL A 540 23.43 -11.71 7.33
CA VAL A 540 23.01 -10.29 7.20
C VAL A 540 23.55 -9.67 5.89
N ALA A 541 23.39 -10.33 4.74
CA ALA A 541 23.97 -9.85 3.47
C ALA A 541 23.13 -8.76 2.76
N ASP A 542 21.79 -8.74 2.87
CA ASP A 542 20.94 -7.78 2.13
C ASP A 542 20.76 -6.41 2.82
N ARG A 543 21.25 -6.22 4.06
CA ARG A 543 21.06 -4.95 4.80
C ARG A 543 21.97 -3.79 4.34
N GLY A 544 22.86 -3.99 3.35
CA GLY A 544 24.03 -3.12 3.19
C GLY A 544 24.32 -2.50 1.82
N MET A 545 23.74 -2.98 0.70
CA MET A 545 24.21 -2.57 -0.64
C MET A 545 24.03 -1.06 -0.92
N GLY A 546 22.83 -0.50 -0.68
CA GLY A 546 22.57 0.89 -1.04
C GLY A 546 23.21 1.93 -0.12
N GLY A 547 23.45 1.60 1.15
CA GLY A 547 24.12 2.50 2.10
C GLY A 547 25.60 2.69 1.79
N ARG A 548 26.23 1.67 1.20
CA ARG A 548 27.63 1.73 0.75
C ARG A 548 27.81 2.71 -0.41
N ILE A 549 26.88 2.75 -1.36
CA ILE A 549 26.93 3.69 -2.50
C ILE A 549 26.85 5.14 -2.01
N ILE A 550 25.87 5.47 -1.16
CA ILE A 550 25.75 6.82 -0.58
C ILE A 550 27.04 7.18 0.17
N GLN A 551 27.57 6.26 0.97
CA GLN A 551 28.80 6.50 1.71
C GLN A 551 30.02 6.71 0.80
N CYS A 552 30.12 5.95 -0.29
CA CYS A 552 31.17 6.10 -1.28
C CYS A 552 31.08 7.48 -1.94
N LEU A 553 29.91 7.87 -2.45
CA LEU A 553 29.68 9.18 -3.06
C LEU A 553 30.04 10.32 -2.10
N ARG A 554 29.62 10.25 -0.83
CA ARG A 554 30.01 11.23 0.21
C ARG A 554 31.52 11.29 0.41
N SER A 555 32.21 10.15 0.40
CA SER A 555 33.68 10.14 0.47
C SER A 555 34.31 10.84 -0.73
N LYS A 556 33.82 10.60 -1.95
CA LYS A 556 34.34 11.23 -3.17
C LYS A 556 34.04 12.72 -3.23
N TYR A 557 32.89 13.14 -2.72
CA TYR A 557 32.49 14.53 -2.63
C TYR A 557 33.45 15.40 -1.80
N THR A 558 34.07 14.81 -0.76
CA THR A 558 35.07 15.50 0.07
C THR A 558 36.49 15.47 -0.50
N ASP A 559 36.73 14.73 -1.59
CA ASP A 559 38.06 14.56 -2.17
C ASP A 559 38.34 15.64 -3.20
N THR A 560 39.32 16.51 -2.93
CA THR A 560 39.71 17.61 -3.82
C THR A 560 40.37 17.14 -5.12
N SER A 561 40.77 15.87 -5.22
CA SER A 561 41.35 15.28 -6.44
C SER A 561 40.29 14.75 -7.41
N ILE A 562 39.02 14.72 -7.01
CA ILE A 562 37.91 14.16 -7.78
C ILE A 562 36.86 15.22 -8.01
N THR A 563 36.29 15.25 -9.22
CA THR A 563 35.16 16.12 -9.58
C THR A 563 34.00 15.25 -10.02
N LEU A 564 32.94 15.24 -9.21
CA LEU A 564 31.65 14.64 -9.53
C LEU A 564 30.87 15.54 -10.50
N GLU A 565 29.87 14.97 -11.16
CA GLU A 565 28.99 15.71 -12.07
C GLU A 565 28.10 16.69 -11.31
N SER A 566 27.78 17.84 -11.91
CA SER A 566 27.00 18.89 -11.24
C SER A 566 25.60 18.45 -10.82
N GLN A 567 24.94 17.60 -11.62
CA GLN A 567 23.64 17.01 -11.29
C GLN A 567 23.77 16.03 -10.12
N CYS A 568 24.79 15.16 -10.13
CA CYS A 568 25.09 14.27 -9.01
C CYS A 568 25.37 15.05 -7.72
N VAL A 569 26.16 16.12 -7.80
CA VAL A 569 26.46 17.01 -6.67
C VAL A 569 25.19 17.62 -6.08
N SER A 570 24.26 18.09 -6.92
CA SER A 570 22.99 18.67 -6.45
C SER A 570 22.18 17.67 -5.63
N GLU A 571 21.98 16.45 -6.15
CA GLU A 571 21.25 15.38 -5.45
C GLU A 571 21.99 14.91 -4.19
N LEU A 572 23.32 14.81 -4.24
CA LEU A 572 24.12 14.40 -3.09
C LEU A 572 24.11 15.46 -1.97
N VAL A 573 24.11 16.75 -2.31
CA VAL A 573 23.94 17.84 -1.34
C VAL A 573 22.60 17.72 -0.64
N ASP A 574 21.52 17.39 -1.37
CA ASP A 574 20.20 17.17 -0.79
C ASP A 574 20.17 16.01 0.21
N VAL A 575 20.85 14.90 -0.11
CA VAL A 575 21.06 13.76 0.81
C VAL A 575 21.85 14.17 2.05
N ILE A 576 22.97 14.88 1.87
CA ILE A 576 23.80 15.35 2.97
C ILE A 576 23.00 16.32 3.87
N GLN A 577 22.28 17.27 3.30
CA GLN A 577 21.44 18.20 4.07
C GLN A 577 20.33 17.46 4.82
N THR A 578 19.73 16.44 4.21
CA THR A 578 18.74 15.58 4.87
C THR A 578 19.34 14.87 6.08
N SER A 579 20.59 14.38 5.97
CA SER A 579 21.28 13.72 7.08
C SER A 579 21.55 14.64 8.29
N LYS A 580 21.46 15.97 8.12
CA LYS A 580 21.66 16.96 9.19
C LYS A 580 20.42 17.28 10.01
N ILE A 581 19.25 16.77 9.61
CA ILE A 581 18.00 17.03 10.32
C ILE A 581 17.99 16.29 11.67
N ASP A 582 18.56 15.09 11.71
CA ASP A 582 18.83 14.32 12.92
C ASP A 582 20.09 13.48 12.64
N ILE A 583 21.05 13.50 13.56
CA ILE A 583 22.32 12.76 13.40
C ILE A 583 22.12 11.26 13.12
N LYS A 584 20.99 10.68 13.55
CA LYS A 584 20.63 9.27 13.28
C LYS A 584 20.41 8.98 11.80
N LEU A 585 20.10 10.00 10.99
CA LEU A 585 19.95 9.88 9.55
C LEU A 585 21.31 9.67 8.85
N ASP A 586 22.40 10.01 9.52
CA ASP A 586 23.75 9.62 9.13
C ASP A 586 24.14 8.33 9.86
N ILE A 587 23.63 7.21 9.36
CA ILE A 587 23.69 5.90 10.03
C ILE A 587 25.12 5.56 10.48
N LYS A 588 26.11 5.73 9.59
CA LYS A 588 27.52 5.40 9.88
C LYS A 588 28.13 6.30 10.95
N LEU A 589 27.81 7.60 10.95
CA LEU A 589 28.25 8.53 11.99
C LEU A 589 27.58 8.21 13.33
N TYR A 590 26.27 7.98 13.33
CA TYR A 590 25.54 7.68 14.55
C TYR A 590 25.98 6.36 15.19
N GLU A 591 26.15 5.30 14.40
CA GLU A 591 26.58 3.99 14.90
C GLU A 591 28.00 4.05 15.48
N SER A 592 28.94 4.69 14.79
CA SER A 592 30.32 4.83 15.26
C SER A 592 30.46 5.74 16.48
N CYS A 593 29.70 6.84 16.55
CA CYS A 593 29.79 7.80 17.66
C CYS A 593 28.73 7.59 18.76
N ARG A 594 27.94 6.50 18.71
CA ARG A 594 26.75 6.26 19.56
C ARG A 594 27.02 6.42 21.05
N LYS A 595 28.17 5.93 21.53
CA LYS A 595 28.56 5.97 22.95
C LYS A 595 28.74 7.41 23.45
N LEU A 596 29.47 8.23 22.69
CA LEU A 596 29.72 9.65 23.01
C LEU A 596 28.43 10.47 22.93
N LEU A 597 27.62 10.22 21.90
CA LEU A 597 26.34 10.93 21.70
C LEU A 597 25.37 10.75 22.87
N LYS A 598 25.37 9.57 23.51
CA LYS A 598 24.51 9.25 24.65
C LYS A 598 25.06 9.68 26.01
N SER A 599 26.34 10.01 26.11
CA SER A 599 27.01 10.31 27.39
C SER A 599 27.42 11.77 27.53
N GLU A 600 28.09 12.32 26.52
CA GLU A 600 28.73 13.64 26.56
C GLU A 600 27.91 14.72 25.82
N CYS A 601 27.13 14.34 24.80
CA CYS A 601 26.40 15.27 23.93
C CYS A 601 24.91 15.42 24.27
N ILE A 602 24.53 15.25 25.53
CA ILE A 602 23.12 15.34 25.97
C ILE A 602 22.71 16.81 26.11
N GLY A 603 21.59 17.20 25.48
CA GLY A 603 21.01 18.55 25.65
C GLY A 603 21.66 19.66 24.82
N MET A 604 22.55 19.31 23.88
CA MET A 604 23.13 20.21 22.89
C MET A 604 22.91 19.65 21.49
N ASP A 605 23.14 20.48 20.46
CA ASP A 605 23.22 20.00 19.09
C ASP A 605 24.32 18.93 18.95
N GLN A 606 23.92 17.73 18.52
CA GLN A 606 24.78 16.56 18.52
C GLN A 606 25.92 16.65 17.50
N GLU A 607 25.68 17.28 16.34
CA GLU A 607 26.71 17.49 15.31
C GLU A 607 27.78 18.48 15.83
N ASP A 608 27.35 19.61 16.38
CA ASP A 608 28.26 20.62 16.92
C ASP A 608 29.02 20.11 18.17
N CYS A 609 28.38 19.31 19.02
CA CYS A 609 29.07 18.65 20.13
C CYS A 609 30.22 17.75 19.65
N LEU A 610 29.99 16.90 18.64
CA LEU A 610 31.04 16.04 18.10
C LEU A 610 32.21 16.85 17.50
N LYS A 611 31.91 17.94 16.78
CA LYS A 611 32.95 18.85 16.25
C LYS A 611 33.80 19.47 17.37
N LEU A 612 33.17 19.85 18.49
CA LEU A 612 33.88 20.40 19.66
C LEU A 612 34.76 19.34 20.34
N LEU A 613 34.26 18.11 20.50
CA LEU A 613 35.04 17.01 21.06
C LEU A 613 36.24 16.66 20.17
N TYR A 614 36.06 16.70 18.86
CA TYR A 614 37.15 16.49 17.89
C TYR A 614 38.23 17.57 18.00
N GLN A 615 37.85 18.86 18.06
CA GLN A 615 38.81 19.96 18.23
C GLN A 615 39.62 19.85 19.53
N LYS A 616 39.01 19.30 20.59
CA LYS A 616 39.65 19.07 21.90
C LYS A 616 40.41 17.74 21.97
N ASP A 617 40.46 16.98 20.88
CA ASP A 617 41.07 15.65 20.78
C ASP A 617 40.54 14.66 21.84
N LYS A 618 39.25 14.76 22.18
CA LYS A 618 38.57 13.91 23.18
C LYS A 618 37.87 12.68 22.59
N ILE A 619 38.03 12.43 21.29
CA ILE A 619 37.45 11.29 20.60
C ILE A 619 38.52 10.20 20.47
N ASN A 620 38.37 9.13 21.23
CA ASN A 620 39.31 8.00 21.26
C ASN A 620 39.02 6.94 20.19
N ASP A 621 37.78 6.85 19.72
CA ASP A 621 37.38 5.87 18.71
C ASP A 621 37.76 6.37 17.32
N ASP A 622 38.70 5.68 16.66
CA ASP A 622 39.24 6.08 15.36
C ASP A 622 38.17 6.08 14.26
N VAL A 623 37.18 5.18 14.33
CA VAL A 623 36.08 5.10 13.36
C VAL A 623 35.18 6.32 13.50
N CYS A 624 34.78 6.66 14.72
CA CYS A 624 34.03 7.89 15.01
C CYS A 624 34.84 9.14 14.63
N LYS A 625 36.13 9.17 14.95
CA LYS A 625 37.03 10.29 14.61
C LYS A 625 37.08 10.53 13.11
N GLU A 626 37.19 9.49 12.30
CA GLU A 626 37.15 9.59 10.83
C GLU A 626 35.76 9.99 10.31
N GLN A 627 34.64 9.55 10.92
CA GLN A 627 33.31 10.04 10.51
C GLN A 627 33.09 11.52 10.86
N VAL A 628 33.59 11.98 12.01
CA VAL A 628 33.55 13.41 12.39
C VAL A 628 34.41 14.24 11.43
N LYS A 629 35.57 13.72 11.04
CA LYS A 629 36.44 14.33 10.02
C LYS A 629 35.74 14.44 8.67
N ARG A 630 35.00 13.42 8.25
CA ARG A 630 34.18 13.43 7.01
C ARG A 630 33.16 14.56 7.04
N ILE A 631 32.34 14.69 8.08
CA ILE A 631 31.31 15.75 8.13
C ILE A 631 31.91 17.17 8.17
N ILE A 632 33.10 17.35 8.76
CA ILE A 632 33.82 18.62 8.74
C ILE A 632 34.26 18.95 7.31
N ARG A 633 34.78 17.95 6.57
CA ARG A 633 35.18 18.10 5.16
C ARG A 633 33.99 18.33 4.24
N GLU A 634 32.85 17.68 4.48
CA GLU A 634 31.61 17.92 3.73
C GLU A 634 31.18 19.39 3.84
N GLY A 635 31.25 19.98 5.03
CA GLY A 635 30.99 21.41 5.22
C GLY A 635 32.05 22.35 4.62
N GLN A 636 33.26 21.85 4.33
CA GLN A 636 34.28 22.58 3.59
C GLN A 636 34.08 22.49 2.07
N ALA A 637 33.55 21.35 1.61
CA ALA A 637 33.27 21.09 0.20
C ALA A 637 32.08 21.91 -0.31
N ASP A 638 31.16 22.33 0.54
CA ASP A 638 30.06 23.21 0.13
C ASP A 638 29.51 24.00 1.31
N ILE A 639 29.36 25.31 1.10
CA ILE A 639 28.82 26.21 2.10
C ILE A 639 27.38 25.87 2.46
N HIS A 640 26.59 25.37 1.51
CA HIS A 640 25.18 25.01 1.72
C HIS A 640 25.00 23.77 2.60
N VAL A 641 26.04 22.98 2.79
CA VAL A 641 26.04 21.84 3.71
C VAL A 641 26.14 22.31 5.16
N ASP A 642 26.83 23.41 5.46
CA ASP A 642 26.95 23.95 6.83
C ASP A 642 25.84 24.94 7.14
N ARG A 643 24.82 24.50 7.90
CA ARG A 643 23.62 25.31 8.21
C ARG A 643 23.94 26.70 8.77
N ALA A 644 24.88 26.78 9.71
CA ALA A 644 25.23 28.05 10.35
C ALA A 644 25.96 28.98 9.39
N LEU A 645 26.87 28.43 8.58
CA LEU A 645 27.63 29.19 7.60
C LEU A 645 26.75 29.63 6.42
N ALA A 646 25.92 28.73 5.89
CA ALA A 646 24.95 29.01 4.84
C ALA A 646 24.01 30.16 5.23
N PHE A 647 23.46 30.12 6.45
CA PHE A 647 22.57 31.17 6.95
C PHE A 647 23.31 32.51 7.12
N ALA A 648 24.50 32.51 7.72
CA ALA A 648 25.25 33.74 7.97
C ALA A 648 25.79 34.40 6.70
N CYS A 649 26.11 33.61 5.67
CA CYS A 649 26.72 34.08 4.43
C CYS A 649 25.74 34.13 3.24
N GLN A 650 24.45 33.87 3.44
CA GLN A 650 23.46 33.74 2.35
C GLN A 650 23.45 34.98 1.43
N ALA A 651 23.39 36.18 2.01
CA ALA A 651 23.39 37.43 1.25
C ALA A 651 24.71 37.67 0.50
N ASP A 652 25.84 37.28 1.09
CA ASP A 652 27.17 37.44 0.50
C ASP A 652 27.38 36.47 -0.67
N VAL A 653 26.90 35.22 -0.56
CA VAL A 653 26.93 34.25 -1.66
C VAL A 653 26.13 34.77 -2.85
N LEU A 654 24.88 35.23 -2.61
CA LEU A 654 24.03 35.77 -3.67
C LEU A 654 24.62 37.02 -4.34
N LYS A 655 25.37 37.83 -3.59
CA LYS A 655 25.96 39.06 -4.10
C LYS A 655 27.27 38.83 -4.86
N TYR A 656 28.13 37.93 -4.39
CA TYR A 656 29.51 37.81 -4.86
C TYR A 656 29.82 36.50 -5.57
N CYS A 657 29.10 35.42 -5.27
CA CYS A 657 29.45 34.06 -5.69
C CYS A 657 28.27 33.30 -6.32
N ASN A 658 27.22 34.00 -6.78
CA ASN A 658 25.99 33.40 -7.28
C ASN A 658 26.20 32.54 -8.53
N ASP A 659 27.10 32.95 -9.43
CA ASP A 659 27.37 32.25 -10.70
C ASP A 659 28.35 31.09 -10.54
N ILE A 660 28.84 30.85 -9.31
CA ILE A 660 29.82 29.80 -9.04
C ILE A 660 29.07 28.50 -8.73
N PRO A 661 29.40 27.39 -9.41
CA PRO A 661 28.74 26.11 -9.18
C PRO A 661 28.99 25.62 -7.74
N ILE A 662 27.95 25.02 -7.17
CA ILE A 662 27.98 24.38 -5.85
C ILE A 662 28.93 23.17 -5.84
N GLY A 663 29.39 22.79 -4.64
CA GLY A 663 30.37 21.72 -4.45
C GLY A 663 31.85 22.08 -4.65
N SER A 664 32.72 21.12 -4.30
CA SER A 664 34.20 21.19 -4.39
C SER A 664 34.85 22.43 -3.73
N GLY A 665 34.16 23.11 -2.83
CA GLY A 665 34.63 24.27 -2.07
C GLY A 665 34.69 25.56 -2.88
N LYS A 666 34.12 25.61 -4.10
CA LYS A 666 34.32 26.74 -5.03
C LYS A 666 33.69 28.05 -4.52
N GLN A 667 32.43 28.00 -4.07
CA GLN A 667 31.76 29.16 -3.50
C GLN A 667 32.43 29.62 -2.19
N LEU A 668 32.92 28.67 -1.41
CA LEU A 668 33.67 28.98 -0.20
C LEU A 668 35.01 29.67 -0.53
N GLN A 669 35.73 29.17 -1.52
CA GLN A 669 36.97 29.79 -2.01
C GLN A 669 36.72 31.22 -2.55
N CYS A 670 35.60 31.44 -3.24
CA CYS A 670 35.17 32.77 -3.65
C CYS A 670 34.96 33.71 -2.46
N LEU A 671 34.18 33.31 -1.45
CA LEU A 671 33.97 34.12 -0.24
C LEU A 671 35.28 34.40 0.51
N LEU A 672 36.19 33.41 0.58
CA LEU A 672 37.50 33.60 1.19
C LEU A 672 38.34 34.63 0.42
N SER A 673 38.20 34.71 -0.90
CA SER A 673 38.89 35.71 -1.71
C SER A 673 38.35 37.14 -1.53
N MET A 674 37.07 37.29 -1.15
CA MET A 674 36.45 38.58 -0.86
C MET A 674 36.95 39.20 0.46
N GLY A 675 37.47 38.37 1.38
CA GLY A 675 38.12 38.81 2.61
C GLY A 675 37.20 39.63 3.54
N LYS A 676 37.49 40.92 3.71
CA LYS A 676 36.71 41.85 4.56
C LYS A 676 35.47 42.44 3.87
N SER A 677 35.23 42.12 2.60
CA SER A 677 34.12 42.69 1.82
C SER A 677 32.77 42.03 2.10
N VAL A 678 32.77 40.88 2.78
CA VAL A 678 31.56 40.15 3.21
C VAL A 678 30.98 40.75 4.48
N THR A 679 29.74 40.42 4.81
CA THR A 679 29.11 40.86 6.06
C THR A 679 29.90 40.43 7.30
N SER A 680 29.84 41.24 8.37
CA SER A 680 30.50 40.92 9.65
C SER A 680 29.97 39.61 10.26
N GLN A 681 28.69 39.30 10.06
CA GLN A 681 28.09 38.03 10.48
C GLN A 681 28.71 36.84 9.75
N CYS A 682 28.82 36.90 8.41
CA CYS A 682 29.49 35.87 7.63
C CYS A 682 30.97 35.72 8.00
N GLN A 683 31.69 36.85 8.13
CA GLN A 683 33.11 36.86 8.46
C GLN A 683 33.41 36.18 9.81
N ASN A 684 32.60 36.44 10.83
CA ASN A 684 32.77 35.86 12.16
C ASN A 684 32.62 34.32 12.16
N ILE A 685 31.65 33.78 11.41
CA ILE A 685 31.45 32.33 11.31
C ILE A 685 32.54 31.70 10.42
N LEU A 686 32.91 32.34 9.30
CA LEU A 686 33.99 31.89 8.42
C LEU A 686 35.30 31.70 9.20
N LEU A 687 35.69 32.65 10.05
CA LEU A 687 36.91 32.55 10.87
C LEU A 687 36.87 31.34 11.81
N LYS A 688 35.76 31.12 12.52
CA LYS A 688 35.57 29.95 13.39
C LYS A 688 35.67 28.63 12.61
N ARG A 689 35.10 28.58 11.39
CA ARG A 689 35.14 27.39 10.53
C ARG A 689 36.53 27.14 9.93
N GLN A 690 37.29 28.19 9.61
CA GLN A 690 38.68 28.05 9.17
C GLN A 690 39.58 27.36 10.20
N GLU A 691 39.42 27.67 11.49
CA GLU A 691 40.16 26.98 12.56
C GLU A 691 39.78 25.50 12.66
N LEU A 692 38.48 25.18 12.54
CA LEU A 692 37.99 23.82 12.51
C LEU A 692 38.57 23.03 11.31
N TRP A 693 38.57 23.61 10.10
CA TRP A 693 39.14 22.94 8.92
C TRP A 693 40.65 22.69 9.07
N LYS A 694 41.39 23.65 9.63
CA LYS A 694 42.82 23.48 9.93
C LYS A 694 43.10 22.29 10.86
N SER A 695 42.20 22.00 11.79
CA SER A 695 42.35 20.85 12.69
C SER A 695 42.25 19.49 11.99
N VAL A 696 41.53 19.43 10.86
CA VAL A 696 41.33 18.22 10.05
C VAL A 696 42.38 18.07 8.96
N SER A 697 43.02 19.17 8.55
CA SER A 697 44.13 19.18 7.59
C SER A 697 45.51 18.99 8.23
N LYS A 698 45.61 18.76 9.54
CA LYS A 698 46.89 18.47 10.20
C LYS A 698 47.50 17.20 9.57
N LEU A 699 48.55 17.43 8.77
CA LEU A 699 49.47 16.42 8.27
C LEU A 699 50.16 15.75 9.46
N ASN A 700 49.97 14.45 9.63
CA ASN A 700 50.70 13.69 10.64
C ASN A 700 52.09 13.35 10.10
N GLY A 701 52.97 14.36 10.06
CA GLY A 701 54.40 14.19 9.79
C GLY A 701 54.83 14.25 8.32
N VAL A 702 56.15 14.08 8.12
CA VAL A 702 56.85 14.25 6.83
C VAL A 702 56.44 13.19 5.80
N ALA A 703 56.01 12.00 6.25
CA ALA A 703 55.53 10.93 5.39
C ALA A 703 54.27 11.35 4.60
N ASP A 704 53.34 12.03 5.27
CA ASP A 704 52.06 12.45 4.71
C ASP A 704 52.22 13.65 3.73
N LEU A 705 53.24 14.49 3.99
CA LEU A 705 53.66 15.56 3.06
C LEU A 705 54.25 14.98 1.77
N THR A 706 54.96 13.85 1.87
CA THR A 706 55.54 13.15 0.72
C THR A 706 54.45 12.51 -0.15
N GLU A 707 53.40 11.97 0.47
CA GLU A 707 52.21 11.42 -0.19
C GLU A 707 51.40 12.52 -0.93
N GLN A 708 51.21 13.69 -0.30
CA GLN A 708 50.51 14.82 -0.92
C GLN A 708 51.29 15.45 -2.09
N ILE A 709 52.62 15.56 -1.98
CA ILE A 709 53.47 16.02 -3.09
C ILE A 709 53.41 15.01 -4.24
N ARG A 710 53.40 13.70 -3.95
CA ARG A 710 53.28 12.62 -4.94
C ARG A 710 51.94 12.62 -5.67
N LYS A 711 50.84 12.96 -4.98
CA LYS A 711 49.49 13.10 -5.58
C LYS A 711 49.27 14.40 -6.35
N SER A 712 50.15 15.40 -6.21
CA SER A 712 50.00 16.65 -6.94
C SER A 712 50.29 16.47 -8.44
N ASN A 713 49.50 17.13 -9.29
CA ASN A 713 49.67 17.07 -10.75
C ASN A 713 51.03 17.63 -11.23
N ASN A 714 51.72 18.36 -10.34
CA ASN A 714 53.03 18.98 -10.56
C ASN A 714 54.14 18.28 -9.74
N SER A 715 53.97 17.02 -9.34
CA SER A 715 54.93 16.33 -8.47
C SER A 715 56.35 16.34 -9.04
N PHE A 716 56.49 16.12 -10.35
CA PHE A 716 57.78 16.20 -11.07
C PHE A 716 58.47 17.56 -10.93
N TYR A 717 57.71 18.66 -10.97
CA TYR A 717 58.26 20.00 -10.82
C TYR A 717 58.70 20.27 -9.38
N LEU A 718 57.89 19.85 -8.39
CA LEU A 718 58.25 19.99 -6.98
C LEU A 718 59.50 19.16 -6.62
N PHE A 719 59.61 17.93 -7.13
CA PHE A 719 60.79 17.11 -6.95
C PHE A 719 62.04 17.71 -7.64
N SER A 720 61.89 18.29 -8.84
CA SER A 720 63.02 18.92 -9.53
C SER A 720 63.53 20.16 -8.79
N VAL A 721 62.64 20.98 -8.22
CA VAL A 721 62.99 22.16 -7.41
C VAL A 721 63.70 21.74 -6.12
N ILE A 722 63.21 20.72 -5.41
CA ILE A 722 63.84 20.20 -4.19
C ILE A 722 65.24 19.66 -4.50
N LEU A 723 65.41 18.90 -5.59
CA LEU A 723 66.70 18.37 -6.02
C LEU A 723 67.67 19.51 -6.38
N LEU A 724 67.19 20.55 -7.06
CA LEU A 724 67.99 21.71 -7.43
C LEU A 724 68.46 22.49 -6.20
N ILE A 725 67.60 22.66 -5.20
CA ILE A 725 67.97 23.29 -3.91
C ILE A 725 69.03 22.45 -3.19
N LEU A 726 68.88 21.12 -3.13
CA LEU A 726 69.86 20.23 -2.51
C LEU A 726 71.20 20.25 -3.25
N CYS A 727 71.19 20.29 -4.58
CA CYS A 727 72.40 20.45 -5.40
C CYS A 727 73.09 21.79 -5.14
N VAL A 728 72.34 22.89 -5.06
CA VAL A 728 72.89 24.21 -4.72
C VAL A 728 73.49 24.23 -3.32
N MET A 729 72.82 23.63 -2.34
CA MET A 729 73.34 23.50 -0.96
C MET A 729 74.60 22.64 -0.90
N PHE A 730 74.66 21.54 -1.67
CA PHE A 730 75.85 20.70 -1.77
C PHE A 730 77.01 21.42 -2.45
N MET A 731 76.76 22.13 -3.55
CA MET A 731 77.76 22.93 -4.24
C MET A 731 78.28 24.08 -3.37
N ALA A 732 77.40 24.78 -2.66
CA ALA A 732 77.79 25.80 -1.68
C ALA A 732 78.62 25.20 -0.54
N GLY A 733 78.23 24.03 -0.01
CA GLY A 733 79.00 23.31 1.00
C GLY A 733 80.40 22.87 0.51
N CYS A 734 80.50 22.42 -0.74
CA CYS A 734 81.76 22.04 -1.38
C CYS A 734 82.67 23.24 -1.67
N ILE A 735 82.11 24.42 -1.99
CA ILE A 735 82.86 25.67 -2.21
C ILE A 735 83.29 26.31 -0.88
N CYS A 736 82.50 26.16 0.18
CA CYS A 736 82.84 26.66 1.52
C CYS A 736 83.85 25.76 2.26
N ARG A 737 83.98 24.48 1.90
CA ARG A 737 84.91 23.53 2.55
C ARG A 737 86.41 23.87 2.35
N PRO A 738 86.86 24.39 1.19
CA PRO A 738 88.20 24.96 1.03
C PRO A 738 88.41 26.28 1.80
N TYR A 739 87.38 27.12 1.92
CA TYR A 739 87.51 28.47 2.50
C TYR A 739 87.71 28.45 4.03
N VAL A 740 87.07 27.49 4.72
CA VAL A 740 87.27 27.29 6.17
C VAL A 740 88.63 26.63 6.50
N ARG A 741 89.21 25.87 5.55
CA ARG A 741 90.58 25.34 5.70
C ARG A 741 91.65 26.41 5.47
N TYR A 742 91.42 27.36 4.56
CA TYR A 742 92.37 28.43 4.27
C TYR A 742 92.45 29.50 5.38
N SER A 743 91.33 29.82 6.04
CA SER A 743 91.28 30.78 7.15
C SER A 743 91.89 30.26 8.45
N ARG A 744 91.99 28.93 8.65
CA ARG A 744 92.61 28.34 9.85
C ARG A 744 94.14 28.27 9.80
N VAL A 745 94.75 28.32 8.61
CA VAL A 745 96.23 28.28 8.44
C VAL A 745 96.88 29.66 8.62
N ARG A 746 96.13 30.77 8.50
CA ARG A 746 96.65 32.13 8.72
C ARG A 746 96.69 32.59 10.18
N LYS A 747 96.21 31.79 11.14
CA LYS A 747 96.26 32.11 12.58
C LYS A 747 97.48 31.53 13.32
N TYR A 748 98.37 30.81 12.63
CA TYR A 748 99.60 30.24 13.19
C TYR A 748 100.83 30.45 12.27
N LYS A 749 100.95 31.63 11.64
CA LYS A 749 102.19 32.10 11.04
C LYS A 749 102.40 33.57 11.34
#